data_AF-A0A1H2EN43-F1
#
_entry.id   AF-A0A1H2EN43-F1
#
_cell.length_a   1.000
_cell.length_b   1.000
_cell.length_c   1.000
_cell.angle_alpha   90.00
_cell.angle_beta   90.00
_cell.angle_gamma   90.00
#
_symmetry.space_group_name_H-M   'P 1'
#
loop_
_entity.id
_entity.type
_entity.pdbx_description
1 polymer ?
#
loop_
_entity_poly.entity_id
_entity_poly.type
_entity_poly.pdbx_seq_one_letter_code
_entity_poly.pdbx_strand_id
1 'polypeptide(L)'
;MSNEFVQRQVITVDYKDVNIEVIQPQLAVLAADNPVDPGPLYIDVGALCYRRRNRSTNQQIGTPVDISSLDNSRIPFVRALIEELRLSQSSSRAIHQFVLSRYFVDWLDVQEQPYYFDNVASMKNAYCEYTRNLLHRVNSSGIGGQPLKQVTASQYQSGALTVVRLATGLSEPEVKGITTLITKRRDQASHVNLKLPSADEQAKTFATLLSFIDEAHRILVGNGEVPLHLVSPSGESCYLYTVEVDSGRTKTADFSIANLLLKSPVFPTLDQVKVHFGLVDDRKAIESARGAYRSSRRMYEKNNKDFRSALRQRFGNHAVVAGMLAFIAATGCNLSVAQALEVDTLEFVPSTKGKRFSGTKGRAGGKTVVPEFGLRFAPVFQKYLKLREWVLNGSDSALVFPYLSAKHGITQVGGSSIDALRMLFSKTLPRTMWVTPRQWRKNVSYQYVKLSGGDMTLTAEKLSNTEDMVRQAYSRPALEDFAGEMASFFEAMHQAAVDRTRTVERIPVRILDEKRPEAVTGAGACEKAPETQPERAQGFTELAPTPTCRDPETCLFCEFYAVHADEEDMRRLLSLRYLIQSIKHKQPIDHWQSKFGPTVHRIDEVLSAMQDADGDSQSTINRVREEVESGDLDEFWAIHFDTLVTLGAVS
;
A
#
# COMPACT_ATOMS: atom_id res chain seq x y z
N MET A 1 32.84 -3.95 51.65
CA MET A 1 33.05 -5.36 51.22
C MET A 1 33.85 -5.29 49.92
N SER A 2 34.92 -6.08 49.82
CA SER A 2 35.98 -5.94 48.81
C SER A 2 35.44 -5.98 47.38
N ASN A 3 35.64 -4.89 46.62
CA ASN A 3 35.38 -4.81 45.16
C ASN A 3 36.46 -5.59 44.36
N GLU A 4 36.93 -6.71 44.87
CA GLU A 4 38.05 -7.45 44.29
C GLU A 4 37.53 -8.71 43.58
N PHE A 5 37.89 -8.87 42.31
CA PHE A 5 37.57 -10.08 41.55
C PHE A 5 38.42 -11.23 42.05
N VAL A 6 37.79 -12.28 42.56
CA VAL A 6 38.47 -13.47 43.09
C VAL A 6 38.14 -14.70 42.25
N GLN A 7 39.08 -15.65 42.22
CA GLN A 7 38.85 -16.94 41.56
C GLN A 7 37.83 -17.73 42.38
N ARG A 8 36.65 -17.98 41.82
CA ARG A 8 35.62 -18.79 42.46
C ARG A 8 35.95 -20.28 42.35
N GLN A 9 35.42 -21.07 43.27
CA GLN A 9 35.40 -22.53 43.11
C GLN A 9 34.64 -22.90 41.83
N VAL A 10 35.19 -23.82 41.05
CA VAL A 10 34.60 -24.33 39.81
C VAL A 10 34.49 -25.85 39.85
N ILE A 11 33.44 -26.38 39.25
CA ILE A 11 33.26 -27.81 39.00
C ILE A 11 33.16 -27.99 37.50
N THR A 12 34.10 -28.75 36.94
CA THR A 12 34.11 -29.08 35.51
C THR A 12 33.21 -30.29 35.26
N VAL A 13 32.32 -30.17 34.29
CA VAL A 13 31.42 -31.24 33.88
C VAL A 13 31.56 -31.45 32.38
N ASP A 14 31.65 -32.69 31.91
CA ASP A 14 31.59 -32.97 30.48
C ASP A 14 30.21 -32.54 29.93
N TYR A 15 30.22 -31.74 28.86
CA TYR A 15 29.00 -31.21 28.26
C TYR A 15 28.11 -32.30 27.61
N LYS A 16 28.63 -33.50 27.32
CA LYS A 16 27.81 -34.63 26.83
C LYS A 16 27.35 -35.59 27.91
N ASP A 17 27.84 -35.43 29.13
CA ASP A 17 27.44 -36.33 30.22
C ASP A 17 26.03 -35.99 30.72
N VAL A 18 25.06 -36.68 30.13
CA VAL A 18 23.63 -36.58 30.46
C VAL A 18 23.26 -37.26 31.78
N ASN A 19 24.18 -38.03 32.39
CA ASN A 19 23.92 -38.72 33.65
C ASN A 19 24.24 -37.86 34.89
N ILE A 20 24.82 -36.67 34.68
CA ILE A 20 25.19 -35.75 35.76
C ILE A 20 24.19 -34.58 35.81
N GLU A 21 23.40 -34.53 36.87
CA GLU A 21 22.55 -33.38 37.18
C GLU A 21 23.37 -32.27 37.87
N VAL A 22 23.31 -31.04 37.34
CA VAL A 22 24.02 -29.89 37.93
C VAL A 22 23.14 -29.21 38.97
N ILE A 23 23.37 -29.55 40.25
CA ILE A 23 22.60 -29.02 41.39
C ILE A 23 23.01 -27.57 41.75
N GLN A 24 24.29 -27.22 41.56
CA GLN A 24 24.85 -25.89 41.85
C GLN A 24 25.36 -25.20 40.57
N PRO A 25 24.47 -24.63 39.74
CA PRO A 25 24.83 -24.02 38.46
C PRO A 25 25.91 -22.93 38.58
N GLN A 26 25.92 -22.17 39.68
CA GLN A 26 26.90 -21.11 39.94
C GLN A 26 28.36 -21.61 40.02
N LEU A 27 28.57 -22.91 40.28
CA LEU A 27 29.90 -23.51 40.31
C LEU A 27 30.31 -24.11 38.96
N ALA A 28 29.36 -24.36 38.06
CA ALA A 28 29.56 -25.21 36.90
C ALA A 28 30.41 -24.56 35.79
N VAL A 29 31.26 -25.37 35.17
CA VAL A 29 31.98 -25.08 33.93
C VAL A 29 31.85 -26.32 33.04
N LEU A 30 31.36 -26.16 31.81
CA LEU A 30 31.23 -27.29 30.89
C LEU A 30 32.53 -27.45 30.10
N ALA A 31 33.08 -28.67 30.06
CA ALA A 31 34.19 -29.01 29.17
C ALA A 31 33.64 -29.58 27.87
N ALA A 32 34.03 -29.00 26.74
CA ALA A 32 33.60 -29.43 25.42
C ALA A 32 34.80 -29.68 24.50
N ASP A 33 34.66 -30.62 23.56
CA ASP A 33 35.70 -30.93 22.58
C ASP A 33 36.00 -29.69 21.72
N ASN A 34 37.26 -29.28 21.67
CA ASN A 34 37.71 -28.18 20.83
C ASN A 34 37.86 -28.64 19.38
N PRO A 35 37.14 -28.03 18.42
CA PRO A 35 37.25 -28.41 17.01
C PRO A 35 38.54 -27.93 16.31
N VAL A 36 39.36 -27.09 16.97
CA VAL A 36 40.53 -26.42 16.36
C VAL A 36 41.86 -26.86 16.98
N ASP A 37 41.96 -26.98 18.31
CA ASP A 37 43.18 -27.39 19.01
C ASP A 37 42.99 -28.68 19.81
N PRO A 38 44.05 -29.50 20.01
CA PRO A 38 44.01 -30.66 20.89
C PRO A 38 43.94 -30.23 22.36
N GLY A 39 42.73 -30.07 22.89
CA GLY A 39 42.44 -29.81 24.30
C GLY A 39 40.97 -29.44 24.55
N PRO A 40 40.44 -29.60 25.77
CA PRO A 40 39.06 -29.21 26.06
C PRO A 40 38.88 -27.68 26.06
N LEU A 41 37.80 -27.20 25.45
CA LEU A 41 37.35 -25.82 25.59
C LEU A 41 36.37 -25.71 26.76
N TYR A 42 36.61 -24.75 27.65
CA TYR A 42 35.80 -24.55 28.86
C TYR A 42 34.73 -23.47 28.65
N ILE A 43 33.48 -23.83 28.89
CA ILE A 43 32.30 -22.97 28.83
C ILE A 43 31.88 -22.63 30.27
N ASP A 44 32.28 -21.46 30.75
CA ASP A 44 31.98 -21.01 32.10
C ASP A 44 30.55 -20.43 32.21
N VAL A 45 29.58 -21.33 32.19
CA VAL A 45 28.16 -21.04 32.41
C VAL A 45 27.87 -20.50 33.80
N GLY A 46 28.54 -21.02 34.84
CA GLY A 46 28.29 -20.66 36.23
C GLY A 46 28.66 -19.22 36.57
N ALA A 47 29.62 -18.63 35.85
CA ALA A 47 29.92 -17.21 35.98
C ALA A 47 28.69 -16.33 35.70
N LEU A 48 27.77 -16.72 34.80
CA LEU A 48 26.57 -15.91 34.50
C LEU A 48 25.65 -15.67 35.70
N CYS A 49 25.79 -16.44 36.78
CA CYS A 49 25.08 -16.21 38.04
C CYS A 49 25.53 -14.93 38.78
N TYR A 50 26.66 -14.34 38.42
CA TYR A 50 27.24 -13.17 39.09
C TYR A 50 27.08 -11.91 38.23
N ARG A 51 26.71 -10.77 38.84
CA ARG A 51 26.57 -9.49 38.13
C ARG A 51 27.91 -8.85 37.80
N ARG A 52 28.93 -9.07 38.63
CA ARG A 52 30.28 -8.50 38.45
C ARG A 52 31.29 -9.60 38.16
N ARG A 53 31.82 -9.59 36.94
CA ARG A 53 32.68 -10.63 36.36
C ARG A 53 33.88 -10.00 35.65
N ASN A 54 35.08 -10.56 35.80
CA ASN A 54 36.28 -10.09 35.11
C ASN A 54 36.30 -10.59 33.66
N ARG A 55 36.07 -9.70 32.70
CA ARG A 55 35.87 -10.04 31.28
C ARG A 55 37.17 -10.11 30.47
N SER A 56 38.32 -9.87 31.09
CA SER A 56 39.61 -9.66 30.42
C SER A 56 40.50 -10.92 30.36
N THR A 57 40.21 -11.95 31.15
CA THR A 57 41.05 -13.15 31.30
C THR A 57 40.52 -14.32 30.47
N ASN A 58 40.99 -14.44 29.22
CA ASN A 58 40.59 -15.50 28.27
C ASN A 58 41.26 -16.87 28.49
N GLN A 59 42.06 -17.07 29.56
CA GLN A 59 42.96 -18.22 29.69
C GLN A 59 42.80 -19.06 30.98
N GLN A 60 41.86 -18.73 31.88
CA GLN A 60 41.67 -19.46 33.14
C GLN A 60 40.35 -20.24 33.16
N ILE A 61 40.37 -21.45 33.74
CA ILE A 61 39.17 -22.26 34.01
C ILE A 61 38.41 -21.55 35.14
N GLY A 62 37.29 -20.92 34.80
CA GLY A 62 36.52 -20.09 35.73
C GLY A 62 36.92 -18.63 35.64
N THR A 63 35.93 -17.80 35.35
CA THR A 63 36.01 -16.34 35.31
C THR A 63 36.09 -15.82 36.74
N PRO A 64 37.08 -14.98 37.10
CA PRO A 64 37.08 -14.30 38.39
C PRO A 64 35.82 -13.45 38.57
N VAL A 65 35.18 -13.55 39.73
CA VAL A 65 33.93 -12.85 40.05
C VAL A 65 34.04 -12.12 41.39
N ASP A 66 33.19 -11.12 41.58
CA ASP A 66 32.90 -10.60 42.92
C ASP A 66 31.86 -11.54 43.54
N ILE A 67 32.27 -12.30 44.56
CA ILE A 67 31.41 -13.30 45.22
C ILE A 67 30.14 -12.65 45.79
N SER A 68 30.21 -11.40 46.24
CA SER A 68 29.06 -10.67 46.78
C SER A 68 28.04 -10.27 45.70
N SER A 69 28.41 -10.35 44.43
CA SER A 69 27.55 -10.03 43.28
C SER A 69 26.70 -11.21 42.77
N LEU A 70 26.67 -12.32 43.52
CA LEU A 70 25.83 -13.48 43.20
C LEU A 70 24.35 -13.07 43.15
N ASP A 71 23.70 -13.32 42.02
CA ASP A 71 22.29 -13.02 41.79
C ASP A 71 21.49 -14.32 41.73
N ASN A 72 20.77 -14.62 42.81
CA ASN A 72 19.97 -15.83 42.92
C ASN A 72 18.89 -15.94 41.82
N SER A 73 18.41 -14.81 41.28
CA SER A 73 17.43 -14.82 40.19
C SER A 73 17.98 -15.41 38.88
N ARG A 74 19.31 -15.44 38.72
CA ARG A 74 19.97 -16.00 37.52
C ARG A 74 20.18 -17.50 37.60
N ILE A 75 20.15 -18.10 38.80
CA ILE A 75 20.42 -19.53 39.00
C ILE A 75 19.47 -20.43 38.19
N PRO A 76 18.13 -20.20 38.19
CA PRO A 76 17.20 -21.01 37.38
C PRO A 76 17.48 -20.90 35.88
N PHE A 77 17.76 -19.68 35.39
CA PHE A 77 18.14 -19.46 34.00
C PHE A 77 19.42 -20.20 33.63
N VAL A 78 20.47 -20.11 34.46
CA VAL A 78 21.75 -20.78 34.17
C VAL A 78 21.60 -22.29 34.20
N ARG A 79 20.78 -22.84 35.11
CA ARG A 79 20.42 -24.27 35.10
C ARG A 79 19.77 -24.66 33.78
N ALA A 80 18.76 -23.92 33.34
CA ALA A 80 18.06 -24.19 32.08
C ALA A 80 18.99 -24.03 30.85
N LEU A 81 19.93 -23.07 30.90
CA LEU A 81 20.93 -22.89 29.85
C LEU A 81 21.91 -24.06 29.79
N ILE A 82 22.34 -24.63 30.92
CA ILE A 82 23.20 -25.82 30.95
C ILE A 82 22.54 -26.96 30.18
N GLU A 83 21.28 -27.25 30.47
CA GLU A 83 20.54 -28.32 29.79
C GLU A 83 20.33 -28.03 28.30
N GLU A 84 19.99 -26.80 27.93
CA GLU A 84 19.88 -26.38 26.52
C GLU A 84 21.21 -26.56 25.75
N LEU A 85 22.34 -26.24 26.39
CA LEU A 85 23.67 -26.42 25.79
C LEU A 85 24.04 -27.90 25.64
N ARG A 86 23.69 -28.74 26.62
CA ARG A 86 23.90 -30.21 26.57
C ARG A 86 23.09 -30.88 25.47
N LEU A 87 21.90 -30.36 25.18
CA LEU A 87 21.03 -30.84 24.08
C LEU A 87 21.52 -30.41 22.67
N SER A 88 22.57 -29.60 22.58
CA SER A 88 23.10 -29.15 21.29
C SER A 88 23.72 -30.30 20.48
N GLN A 89 23.45 -30.33 19.17
CA GLN A 89 23.93 -31.36 18.24
C GLN A 89 25.46 -31.48 18.13
N SER A 90 26.22 -30.45 18.53
CA SER A 90 27.68 -30.45 18.53
C SER A 90 28.26 -29.47 19.53
N SER A 91 29.50 -29.70 19.98
CA SER A 91 30.25 -28.80 20.87
C SER A 91 30.35 -27.40 20.29
N SER A 92 30.66 -27.28 18.99
CA SER A 92 30.77 -25.99 18.32
C SER A 92 29.47 -25.18 18.37
N ARG A 93 28.31 -25.83 18.29
CA ARG A 93 27.02 -25.16 18.37
C ARG A 93 26.69 -24.72 19.81
N ALA A 94 27.00 -25.56 20.79
CA ALA A 94 26.87 -25.21 22.22
C ALA A 94 27.74 -24.00 22.57
N ILE A 95 29.01 -24.01 22.15
CA ILE A 95 29.96 -22.90 22.36
C ILE A 95 29.42 -21.61 21.75
N HIS A 96 28.97 -21.66 20.49
CA HIS A 96 28.43 -20.51 19.80
C HIS A 96 27.15 -19.97 20.49
N GLN A 97 26.24 -20.85 20.93
CA GLN A 97 25.04 -20.47 21.65
C GLN A 97 25.36 -19.82 22.99
N PHE A 98 26.30 -20.38 23.77
CA PHE A 98 26.77 -19.79 25.01
C PHE A 98 27.34 -18.37 24.80
N VAL A 99 28.21 -18.20 23.81
CA VAL A 99 28.82 -16.90 23.51
C VAL A 99 27.75 -15.85 23.18
N LEU A 100 26.72 -16.22 22.39
CA LEU A 100 25.62 -15.32 22.06
C LEU A 100 24.75 -14.97 23.27
N SER A 101 24.41 -15.94 24.12
CA SER A 101 23.68 -15.70 25.36
C SER A 101 24.48 -14.81 26.31
N ARG A 102 25.79 -15.04 26.43
CA ARG A 102 26.70 -14.23 27.24
C ARG A 102 26.71 -12.77 26.80
N TYR A 103 26.72 -12.46 25.49
CA TYR A 103 26.71 -11.07 25.02
C TYR A 103 25.49 -10.27 25.49
N PHE A 104 24.33 -10.90 25.64
CA PHE A 104 23.16 -10.25 26.20
C PHE A 104 23.30 -10.04 27.70
N VAL A 105 23.72 -11.06 28.46
CA VAL A 105 23.94 -10.94 29.91
C VAL A 105 25.02 -9.90 30.24
N ASP A 106 26.11 -9.87 29.48
CA ASP A 106 27.18 -8.88 29.61
C ASP A 106 26.69 -7.46 29.36
N TRP A 107 25.73 -7.29 28.44
CA TRP A 107 25.10 -6.00 28.17
C TRP A 107 24.19 -5.57 29.33
N LEU A 108 23.41 -6.50 29.90
CA LEU A 108 22.56 -6.22 31.07
C LEU A 108 23.38 -5.74 32.26
N ASP A 109 24.52 -6.37 32.51
CA ASP A 109 25.42 -6.05 33.63
C ASP A 109 26.07 -4.65 33.54
N VAL A 110 26.05 -4.01 32.37
CA VAL A 110 26.62 -2.66 32.15
C VAL A 110 25.54 -1.57 32.24
N GLN A 111 24.26 -1.93 32.27
CA GLN A 111 23.19 -0.94 32.38
C GLN A 111 23.14 -0.33 33.79
N GLU A 112 22.79 0.95 33.87
CA GLU A 112 22.68 1.67 35.16
C GLU A 112 21.55 1.10 36.03
N GLN A 113 20.46 0.66 35.41
CA GLN A 113 19.32 0.05 36.08
C GLN A 113 19.39 -1.48 35.98
N PRO A 114 19.25 -2.21 37.11
CA PRO A 114 19.32 -3.66 37.10
C PRO A 114 18.06 -4.30 36.48
N TYR A 115 18.28 -5.34 35.68
CA TYR A 115 17.22 -6.22 35.19
C TYR A 115 17.15 -7.50 36.02
N TYR A 116 15.92 -7.97 36.28
CA TYR A 116 15.65 -9.08 37.17
C TYR A 116 15.14 -10.28 36.38
N PHE A 117 15.84 -11.42 36.49
CA PHE A 117 15.57 -12.62 35.69
C PHE A 117 14.30 -13.37 36.12
N ASP A 118 13.87 -13.17 37.37
CA ASP A 118 12.63 -13.70 37.95
C ASP A 118 11.39 -12.85 37.61
N ASN A 119 11.57 -11.70 36.95
CA ASN A 119 10.49 -10.82 36.54
C ASN A 119 10.31 -10.82 35.02
N VAL A 120 9.20 -11.41 34.57
CA VAL A 120 8.86 -11.51 33.14
C VAL A 120 8.80 -10.14 32.46
N ALA A 121 8.19 -9.13 33.09
CA ALA A 121 8.10 -7.79 32.52
C ALA A 121 9.48 -7.11 32.43
N SER A 122 10.35 -7.33 33.42
CA SER A 122 11.74 -6.85 33.40
C SER A 122 12.51 -7.46 32.23
N MET A 123 12.42 -8.78 32.03
CA MET A 123 13.10 -9.46 30.93
C MET A 123 12.52 -9.13 29.54
N LYS A 124 11.21 -8.89 29.44
CA LYS A 124 10.58 -8.35 28.21
C LYS A 124 11.16 -6.97 27.87
N ASN A 125 11.26 -6.08 28.86
CA ASN A 125 11.82 -4.75 28.66
C ASN A 125 13.31 -4.80 28.29
N ALA A 126 14.09 -5.63 28.99
CA ALA A 126 15.50 -5.89 28.70
C ALA A 126 15.72 -6.30 27.24
N TYR A 127 14.86 -7.19 26.73
CA TYR A 127 14.90 -7.67 25.36
C TYR A 127 14.54 -6.59 24.34
N CYS A 128 13.55 -5.74 24.65
CA CYS A 128 13.19 -4.57 23.85
C CYS A 128 14.36 -3.59 23.74
N GLU A 129 14.93 -3.18 24.87
CA GLU A 129 16.02 -2.22 24.95
C GLU A 129 17.30 -2.72 24.27
N TYR A 130 17.66 -3.99 24.49
CA TYR A 130 18.79 -4.60 23.80
C TYR A 130 18.59 -4.64 22.28
N THR A 131 17.38 -4.97 21.82
CA THR A 131 17.05 -4.95 20.39
C THR A 131 17.17 -3.54 19.81
N ARG A 132 16.70 -2.50 20.52
CA ARG A 132 16.89 -1.10 20.13
C ARG A 132 18.37 -0.73 20.05
N ASN A 133 19.17 -1.15 21.05
CA ASN A 133 20.63 -0.94 21.05
C ASN A 133 21.30 -1.59 19.84
N LEU A 134 20.96 -2.83 19.51
CA LEU A 134 21.49 -3.55 18.35
C LEU A 134 21.12 -2.85 17.04
N LEU A 135 19.86 -2.41 16.88
CA LEU A 135 19.41 -1.67 15.69
C LEU A 135 20.11 -0.32 15.56
N HIS A 136 20.28 0.40 16.67
CA HIS A 136 21.04 1.65 16.69
C HIS A 136 22.48 1.41 16.22
N ARG A 137 23.17 0.40 16.77
CA ARG A 137 24.55 0.03 16.37
C ARG A 137 24.69 -0.46 14.93
N VAL A 138 23.62 -0.97 14.32
CA VAL A 138 23.56 -1.31 12.89
C VAL A 138 23.42 -0.05 12.04
N ASN A 139 22.73 0.98 12.53
CA ASN A 139 22.39 2.20 11.79
C ASN A 139 23.37 3.37 12.01
N SER A 140 24.16 3.36 13.08
CA SER A 140 25.12 4.43 13.36
C SER A 140 26.34 4.37 12.43
N SER A 141 26.52 5.42 11.62
CA SER A 141 27.70 5.64 10.79
C SER A 141 28.91 6.04 11.66
N GLY A 142 29.63 5.05 12.20
CA GLY A 142 31.07 5.14 12.45
C GLY A 142 31.64 6.25 13.37
N ILE A 143 30.86 6.95 14.20
CA ILE A 143 31.41 7.88 15.21
C ILE A 143 31.54 7.11 16.52
N GLY A 144 32.68 6.44 16.73
CA GLY A 144 33.04 5.74 17.98
C GLY A 144 33.26 4.22 17.89
N GLY A 145 33.15 3.62 16.71
CA GLY A 145 33.42 2.18 16.49
C GLY A 145 32.93 1.68 15.13
N GLN A 146 33.38 0.50 14.71
CA GLN A 146 32.90 -0.09 13.44
C GLN A 146 31.40 -0.45 13.54
N PRO A 147 30.59 -0.11 12.52
CA PRO A 147 29.16 -0.43 12.49
C PRO A 147 28.94 -1.94 12.58
N LEU A 148 27.96 -2.35 13.39
CA LEU A 148 27.63 -3.76 13.58
C LEU A 148 26.96 -4.31 12.32
N LYS A 149 27.46 -5.43 11.78
CA LYS A 149 26.80 -6.08 10.64
C LYS A 149 25.43 -6.62 11.07
N GLN A 150 24.40 -6.44 10.24
CA GLN A 150 23.03 -6.91 10.53
C GLN A 150 22.94 -8.42 10.82
N VAL A 151 23.74 -9.24 10.12
CA VAL A 151 23.83 -10.68 10.38
C VAL A 151 24.30 -10.95 11.81
N THR A 152 25.31 -10.22 12.26
CA THR A 152 25.86 -10.31 13.62
C THR A 152 24.84 -9.82 14.65
N ALA A 153 24.14 -8.70 14.37
CA ALA A 153 23.05 -8.21 15.23
C ALA A 153 21.89 -9.22 15.35
N SER A 154 21.52 -9.89 14.26
CA SER A 154 20.53 -10.97 14.27
C SER A 154 20.98 -12.16 15.12
N GLN A 155 22.25 -12.54 15.05
CA GLN A 155 22.81 -13.58 15.93
C GLN A 155 22.77 -13.15 17.40
N TYR A 156 23.13 -11.90 17.71
CA TYR A 156 23.10 -11.39 19.08
C TYR A 156 21.68 -11.36 19.65
N GLN A 157 20.70 -10.92 18.85
CA GLN A 157 19.30 -10.97 19.24
C GLN A 157 18.80 -12.40 19.45
N SER A 158 19.24 -13.36 18.64
CA SER A 158 18.92 -14.78 18.84
C SER A 158 19.46 -15.33 20.16
N GLY A 159 20.64 -14.87 20.60
CA GLY A 159 21.18 -15.17 21.93
C GLY A 159 20.31 -14.60 23.04
N ALA A 160 19.91 -13.33 22.92
CA ALA A 160 19.02 -12.67 23.87
C ALA A 160 17.64 -13.34 23.96
N LEU A 161 17.06 -13.75 22.83
CA LEU A 161 15.82 -14.52 22.78
C LEU A 161 15.94 -15.80 23.60
N THR A 162 17.04 -16.53 23.43
CA THR A 162 17.30 -17.78 24.17
C THR A 162 17.32 -17.51 25.67
N VAL A 163 18.03 -16.45 26.10
CA VAL A 163 18.10 -16.07 27.52
C VAL A 163 16.71 -15.71 28.07
N VAL A 164 15.92 -14.91 27.35
CA VAL A 164 14.58 -14.50 27.79
C VAL A 164 13.65 -15.70 27.87
N ARG A 165 13.69 -16.61 26.89
CA ARG A 165 12.92 -17.86 26.87
C ARG A 165 13.21 -18.70 28.11
N LEU A 166 14.49 -18.92 28.39
CA LEU A 166 14.93 -19.74 29.53
C LEU A 166 14.70 -19.07 30.88
N ALA A 167 14.78 -17.73 30.96
CA ALA A 167 14.52 -16.99 32.20
C ALA A 167 13.03 -16.89 32.54
N THR A 168 12.17 -16.77 31.52
CA THR A 168 10.73 -16.48 31.73
C THR A 168 9.80 -17.67 31.52
N GLY A 169 10.29 -18.74 30.88
CA GLY A 169 9.47 -19.90 30.50
C GLY A 169 8.50 -19.65 29.33
N LEU A 170 8.51 -18.45 28.74
CA LEU A 170 7.69 -18.13 27.57
C LEU A 170 8.08 -18.98 26.36
N SER A 171 7.13 -19.26 25.48
CA SER A 171 7.40 -19.95 24.22
C SER A 171 8.22 -19.06 23.27
N GLU A 172 8.95 -19.68 22.35
CA GLU A 172 9.73 -18.96 21.34
C GLU A 172 8.88 -17.96 20.50
N PRO A 173 7.65 -18.29 20.06
CA PRO A 173 6.77 -17.32 19.41
C PRO A 173 6.40 -16.12 20.28
N GLU A 174 6.10 -16.33 21.56
CA GLU A 174 5.77 -15.26 22.50
C GLU A 174 6.95 -14.31 22.68
N VAL A 175 8.18 -14.84 22.83
CA VAL A 175 9.38 -14.01 22.95
C VAL A 175 9.67 -13.25 21.66
N LYS A 176 9.50 -13.89 20.50
CA LYS A 176 9.61 -13.23 19.19
C LYS A 176 8.61 -12.10 18.99
N GLY A 177 7.42 -12.19 19.59
CA GLY A 177 6.37 -11.17 19.53
C GLY A 177 6.63 -9.93 20.38
N ILE A 178 7.59 -9.95 21.31
CA ILE A 178 7.88 -8.82 22.22
C ILE A 178 8.46 -7.61 21.48
N THR A 179 9.34 -7.83 20.49
CA THR A 179 10.08 -6.76 19.81
C THR A 179 10.45 -7.12 18.38
N THR A 180 10.89 -6.13 17.60
CA THR A 180 11.22 -6.29 16.17
C THR A 180 12.37 -7.28 15.95
N LEU A 181 12.17 -8.32 15.13
CA LEU A 181 13.23 -9.28 14.79
C LEU A 181 14.24 -8.70 13.77
N ILE A 182 15.51 -8.87 14.06
CA ILE A 182 16.66 -8.57 13.21
C ILE A 182 17.02 -9.84 12.43
N THR A 183 17.14 -9.73 11.11
CA THR A 183 17.18 -10.88 10.21
C THR A 183 18.55 -11.13 9.56
N LYS A 184 18.87 -12.41 9.24
CA LYS A 184 20.15 -12.83 8.64
C LYS A 184 20.11 -12.68 7.10
N ARG A 185 21.03 -11.86 6.56
CA ARG A 185 21.29 -11.52 5.14
C ARG A 185 20.32 -10.56 4.43
N ARG A 186 20.95 -9.61 3.73
CA ARG A 186 20.41 -8.48 2.95
C ARG A 186 19.52 -8.86 1.77
N ASP A 187 19.46 -10.13 1.38
CA ASP A 187 18.65 -10.52 0.22
C ASP A 187 17.21 -10.87 0.56
N GLN A 188 16.88 -11.15 1.83
CA GLN A 188 15.53 -11.66 2.13
C GLN A 188 14.83 -11.18 3.39
N ALA A 189 15.41 -10.31 4.22
CA ALA A 189 14.59 -9.70 5.26
C ALA A 189 15.05 -8.32 5.73
N SER A 190 14.11 -7.39 5.59
CA SER A 190 13.76 -6.34 6.55
C SER A 190 14.95 -5.66 7.25
N HIS A 191 15.55 -4.71 6.52
CA HIS A 191 15.68 -3.38 7.11
C HIS A 191 14.33 -2.97 7.74
N VAL A 192 14.30 -1.94 8.59
CA VAL A 192 13.19 -0.98 8.48
C VAL A 192 13.06 -0.71 6.99
N ASN A 193 12.08 -1.31 6.31
CA ASN A 193 12.10 -1.23 4.86
C ASN A 193 11.55 0.14 4.52
N LEU A 194 12.43 1.13 4.54
CA LEU A 194 12.33 2.38 3.80
C LEU A 194 12.14 2.11 2.28
N LYS A 195 12.08 0.83 1.84
CA LYS A 195 11.68 0.39 0.50
C LYS A 195 10.39 -0.45 0.46
N LEU A 196 9.59 -0.57 1.52
CA LEU A 196 8.18 -0.85 1.29
C LEU A 196 7.61 0.53 0.99
N PRO A 197 7.13 0.78 -0.24
CA PRO A 197 6.57 2.07 -0.57
C PRO A 197 5.50 2.37 0.46
N SER A 198 5.46 3.61 0.97
CA SER A 198 4.41 4.04 1.88
C SER A 198 3.04 3.77 1.25
N ALA A 199 1.99 3.78 2.07
CA ALA A 199 0.61 3.75 1.61
C ALA A 199 0.37 4.74 0.46
N ASP A 200 0.80 5.97 0.67
CA ASP A 200 0.80 7.06 -0.31
C ASP A 200 1.62 6.73 -1.56
N GLU A 201 2.86 6.26 -1.44
CA GLU A 201 3.68 5.88 -2.61
C GLU A 201 3.06 4.72 -3.41
N GLN A 202 2.41 3.78 -2.73
CA GLN A 202 1.64 2.72 -3.38
C GLN A 202 0.39 3.28 -4.06
N ALA A 203 -0.43 4.08 -3.37
CA ALA A 203 -1.62 4.69 -3.94
C ALA A 203 -1.29 5.53 -5.18
N LYS A 204 -0.21 6.31 -5.10
CA LYS A 204 0.35 7.09 -6.21
C LYS A 204 0.75 6.21 -7.39
N THR A 205 1.48 5.13 -7.14
CA THR A 205 1.89 4.18 -8.20
C THR A 205 0.69 3.47 -8.81
N PHE A 206 -0.29 3.07 -7.99
CA PHE A 206 -1.52 2.45 -8.46
C PHE A 206 -2.31 3.42 -9.34
N ALA A 207 -2.49 4.68 -8.91
CA ALA A 207 -3.12 5.73 -9.69
C ALA A 207 -2.38 5.98 -11.02
N THR A 208 -1.04 5.96 -11.01
CA THR A 208 -0.25 6.03 -12.25
C THR A 208 -0.52 4.85 -13.19
N LEU A 209 -0.62 3.62 -12.67
CA LEU A 209 -0.97 2.44 -13.48
C LEU A 209 -2.38 2.60 -14.09
N LEU A 210 -3.35 3.09 -13.32
CA LEU A 210 -4.71 3.35 -13.79
C LEU A 210 -4.76 4.44 -14.86
N SER A 211 -4.10 5.57 -14.61
CA SER A 211 -3.99 6.69 -15.57
C SER A 211 -3.35 6.22 -16.88
N PHE A 212 -2.33 5.35 -16.81
CA PHE A 212 -1.74 4.76 -18.01
C PHE A 212 -2.74 3.87 -18.76
N ILE A 213 -3.51 3.03 -18.06
CA ILE A 213 -4.55 2.19 -18.66
C ILE A 213 -5.61 3.06 -19.34
N ASP A 214 -6.07 4.12 -18.68
CA ASP A 214 -7.10 5.02 -19.21
C ASP A 214 -6.63 5.75 -20.47
N GLU A 215 -5.40 6.25 -20.46
CA GLU A 215 -4.84 6.97 -21.60
C GLU A 215 -4.46 6.03 -22.75
N ALA A 216 -3.96 4.84 -22.45
CA ALA A 216 -3.80 3.79 -23.45
C ALA A 216 -5.16 3.41 -24.06
N HIS A 217 -6.22 3.30 -23.25
CA HIS A 217 -7.57 3.01 -23.74
C HIS A 217 -8.09 4.14 -24.63
N ARG A 218 -7.93 5.41 -24.23
CA ARG A 218 -8.30 6.58 -25.04
C ARG A 218 -7.62 6.54 -26.42
N ILE A 219 -6.32 6.26 -26.46
CA ILE A 219 -5.54 6.27 -27.70
C ILE A 219 -5.85 5.06 -28.56
N LEU A 220 -5.79 3.86 -27.98
CA LEU A 220 -5.79 2.60 -28.73
C LEU A 220 -7.19 2.12 -29.07
N VAL A 221 -8.10 2.11 -28.10
CA VAL A 221 -9.48 1.65 -28.27
C VAL A 221 -10.37 2.81 -28.74
N GLY A 222 -10.16 4.01 -28.19
CA GLY A 222 -10.91 5.21 -28.56
C GLY A 222 -10.41 5.90 -29.84
N ASN A 223 -9.40 5.36 -30.52
CA ASN A 223 -8.74 5.98 -31.68
C ASN A 223 -8.26 7.42 -31.44
N GLY A 224 -7.97 7.78 -30.18
CA GLY A 224 -7.48 9.10 -29.82
C GLY A 224 -6.09 9.38 -30.39
N GLU A 225 -5.76 10.67 -30.51
CA GLU A 225 -4.44 11.13 -30.93
C GLU A 225 -3.38 10.95 -29.82
N VAL A 226 -2.14 10.70 -30.22
CA VAL A 226 -0.95 10.85 -29.35
C VAL A 226 -0.67 12.34 -29.13
N PRO A 227 0.01 12.77 -28.05
CA PRO A 227 0.73 11.97 -27.05
C PRO A 227 -0.14 11.28 -26.01
N LEU A 228 0.43 10.27 -25.35
CA LEU A 228 -0.13 9.71 -24.10
C LEU A 228 0.20 10.67 -22.97
N HIS A 229 -0.81 11.13 -22.23
CA HIS A 229 -0.64 12.09 -21.14
C HIS A 229 -0.55 11.36 -19.79
N LEU A 230 0.47 11.64 -18.99
CA LEU A 230 0.57 11.13 -17.63
C LEU A 230 0.70 12.30 -16.66
N VAL A 231 -0.02 12.24 -15.55
CA VAL A 231 0.12 13.20 -14.46
C VAL A 231 0.92 12.57 -13.33
N SER A 232 2.03 13.22 -12.96
CA SER A 232 2.82 12.84 -11.81
C SER A 232 2.02 13.03 -10.53
N PRO A 233 2.25 12.20 -9.49
CA PRO A 233 1.74 12.45 -8.15
C PRO A 233 2.08 13.82 -7.55
N SER A 234 3.07 14.52 -8.11
CA SER A 234 3.43 15.90 -7.74
C SER A 234 2.74 16.98 -8.59
N GLY A 235 1.77 16.61 -9.43
CA GLY A 235 1.01 17.52 -10.31
C GLY A 235 1.66 17.84 -11.66
N GLU A 236 2.88 17.36 -11.92
CA GLU A 236 3.60 17.62 -13.17
C GLU A 236 3.05 16.75 -14.31
N SER A 237 2.66 17.35 -15.44
CA SER A 237 2.19 16.63 -16.63
C SER A 237 3.35 16.21 -17.53
N CYS A 238 3.29 14.98 -18.03
CA CYS A 238 4.25 14.41 -18.97
C CYS A 238 3.53 13.90 -20.23
N TYR A 239 4.09 14.18 -21.41
CA TYR A 239 3.50 13.85 -22.70
C TYR A 239 4.41 12.89 -23.49
N LEU A 240 3.92 11.66 -23.74
CA LEU A 240 4.68 10.62 -24.42
C LEU A 240 4.36 10.59 -25.91
N TYR A 241 5.25 11.22 -26.68
CA TYR A 241 5.28 11.11 -28.14
C TYR A 241 6.09 9.88 -28.62
N THR A 242 6.84 9.25 -27.72
CA THR A 242 7.65 8.05 -27.94
C THR A 242 7.81 7.26 -26.64
N VAL A 243 8.12 5.97 -26.75
CA VAL A 243 8.48 5.08 -25.62
C VAL A 243 9.94 4.64 -25.69
N GLU A 244 10.73 5.22 -26.60
CA GLU A 244 12.14 4.86 -26.75
C GLU A 244 12.97 5.37 -25.57
N VAL A 245 13.47 4.40 -24.81
CA VAL A 245 14.59 4.58 -23.90
C VAL A 245 15.81 4.79 -24.78
N ASP A 246 16.45 5.96 -24.70
CA ASP A 246 17.77 6.25 -25.30
C ASP A 246 18.62 4.97 -25.40
N SER A 247 18.65 4.37 -26.59
CA SER A 247 19.65 3.36 -26.89
C SER A 247 20.99 4.09 -26.88
N GLY A 248 22.09 3.47 -26.47
CA GLY A 248 23.40 4.15 -26.39
C GLY A 248 23.86 4.87 -27.67
N ARG A 249 23.18 4.68 -28.81
CA ARG A 249 23.33 5.41 -30.08
C ARG A 249 22.77 6.84 -30.08
N THR A 250 21.96 7.27 -29.12
CA THR A 250 21.49 8.67 -29.03
C THR A 250 22.47 9.58 -28.29
N LYS A 251 23.47 9.02 -27.60
CA LYS A 251 24.58 9.79 -27.01
C LYS A 251 25.50 10.43 -28.05
N THR A 252 25.38 10.05 -29.32
CA THR A 252 26.13 10.61 -30.46
C THR A 252 25.32 11.61 -31.29
N ALA A 253 24.09 11.94 -30.88
CA ALA A 253 23.30 12.96 -31.58
C ALA A 253 23.55 14.33 -30.95
N ASP A 254 24.03 15.28 -31.75
CA ASP A 254 24.35 16.65 -31.31
C ASP A 254 23.10 17.43 -30.84
N PHE A 255 21.88 16.94 -31.13
CA PHE A 255 20.62 17.61 -30.79
C PHE A 255 19.43 16.63 -30.65
N SER A 256 18.58 16.83 -29.62
CA SER A 256 17.36 16.04 -29.40
C SER A 256 16.21 16.91 -28.85
N ILE A 257 15.03 16.82 -29.49
CA ILE A 257 13.82 17.53 -29.02
C ILE A 257 13.03 16.76 -27.95
N ALA A 258 13.49 15.57 -27.54
CA ALA A 258 12.72 14.68 -26.66
C ALA A 258 12.31 15.34 -25.34
N ASN A 259 13.22 16.08 -24.70
CA ASN A 259 12.94 16.78 -23.44
C ASN A 259 11.86 17.86 -23.56
N LEU A 260 11.81 18.55 -24.70
CA LEU A 260 10.77 19.55 -24.98
C LEU A 260 9.42 18.87 -25.21
N LEU A 261 9.40 17.77 -25.97
CA LEU A 261 8.19 17.00 -26.22
C LEU A 261 7.57 16.45 -24.93
N LEU A 262 8.38 15.98 -23.97
CA LEU A 262 7.89 15.48 -22.68
C LEU A 262 7.06 16.53 -21.89
N LYS A 263 7.25 17.82 -22.16
CA LYS A 263 6.56 18.93 -21.48
C LYS A 263 5.51 19.63 -22.35
N SER A 264 5.32 19.18 -23.59
CA SER A 264 4.48 19.89 -24.57
C SER A 264 3.17 19.14 -24.83
N PRO A 265 2.00 19.69 -24.43
CA PRO A 265 0.69 19.08 -24.72
C PRO A 265 0.39 19.02 -26.22
N VAL A 266 0.92 19.98 -26.97
CA VAL A 266 0.80 20.07 -28.42
C VAL A 266 2.19 19.96 -29.03
N PHE A 267 2.29 19.28 -30.18
CA PHE A 267 3.57 19.16 -30.87
C PHE A 267 4.10 20.56 -31.26
N PRO A 268 5.29 20.96 -30.78
CA PRO A 268 5.77 22.33 -30.93
C PRO A 268 6.09 22.70 -32.38
N THR A 269 6.02 23.98 -32.72
CA THR A 269 6.48 24.50 -34.02
C THR A 269 8.01 24.55 -34.07
N LEU A 270 8.56 24.62 -35.28
CA LEU A 270 10.02 24.72 -35.44
C LEU A 270 10.59 25.99 -34.77
N ASP A 271 9.84 27.08 -34.76
CA ASP A 271 10.30 28.32 -34.15
C ASP A 271 10.27 28.25 -32.62
N GLN A 272 9.26 27.59 -32.02
CA GLN A 272 9.26 27.29 -30.58
C GLN A 272 10.46 26.43 -30.18
N VAL A 273 10.84 25.45 -31.03
CA VAL A 273 12.04 24.62 -30.81
C VAL A 273 13.30 25.48 -30.86
N LYS A 274 13.47 26.34 -31.86
CA LYS A 274 14.65 27.22 -31.96
C LYS A 274 14.79 28.14 -30.74
N VAL A 275 13.69 28.74 -30.30
CA VAL A 275 13.66 29.62 -29.11
C VAL A 275 14.03 28.84 -27.86
N HIS A 276 13.45 27.65 -27.66
CA HIS A 276 13.70 26.83 -26.47
C HIS A 276 15.18 26.42 -26.31
N PHE A 277 15.85 26.13 -27.43
CA PHE A 277 17.26 25.68 -27.43
C PHE A 277 18.27 26.81 -27.69
N GLY A 278 17.83 28.07 -27.75
CA GLY A 278 18.73 29.21 -27.95
C GLY A 278 19.55 29.14 -29.25
N LEU A 279 18.97 28.57 -30.32
CA LEU A 279 19.65 28.39 -31.60
C LEU A 279 19.74 29.73 -32.35
N VAL A 280 20.72 30.56 -31.98
CA VAL A 280 21.02 31.86 -32.59
C VAL A 280 22.36 31.77 -33.33
N ASP A 281 22.37 32.21 -34.59
CA ASP A 281 23.55 32.40 -35.46
C ASP A 281 24.43 31.18 -35.84
N ASP A 282 24.21 29.98 -35.30
CA ASP A 282 24.89 28.75 -35.75
C ASP A 282 24.08 28.00 -36.83
N ARG A 283 24.47 28.21 -38.10
CA ARG A 283 23.81 27.60 -39.27
C ARG A 283 23.84 26.07 -39.25
N LYS A 284 24.90 25.43 -38.75
CA LYS A 284 25.01 23.96 -38.68
C LYS A 284 24.11 23.39 -37.59
N ALA A 285 24.10 24.02 -36.41
CA ALA A 285 23.21 23.62 -35.32
C ALA A 285 21.72 23.77 -35.71
N ILE A 286 21.36 24.84 -36.42
CA ILE A 286 20.01 25.07 -36.94
C ILE A 286 19.60 24.00 -37.96
N GLU A 287 20.49 23.60 -38.86
CA GLU A 287 20.22 22.55 -39.86
C GLU A 287 20.05 21.17 -39.20
N SER A 288 20.92 20.81 -38.26
CA SER A 288 20.82 19.57 -37.48
C SER A 288 19.51 19.51 -36.69
N ALA A 289 19.16 20.61 -36.00
CA ALA A 289 17.91 20.74 -35.26
C ALA A 289 16.67 20.62 -36.15
N ARG A 290 16.72 21.22 -37.35
CA ARG A 290 15.65 21.12 -38.35
C ARG A 290 15.46 19.68 -38.83
N GLY A 291 16.55 18.93 -39.03
CA GLY A 291 16.52 17.52 -39.40
C GLY A 291 15.87 16.65 -38.31
N ALA A 292 16.31 16.81 -37.06
CA ALA A 292 15.74 16.10 -35.90
C ALA A 292 14.25 16.45 -35.69
N TYR A 293 13.89 17.73 -35.84
CA TYR A 293 12.51 18.21 -35.77
C TYR A 293 11.63 17.54 -36.83
N ARG A 294 12.02 17.61 -38.10
CA ARG A 294 11.26 17.02 -39.22
C ARG A 294 11.07 15.52 -39.03
N SER A 295 12.11 14.82 -38.58
CA SER A 295 12.05 13.38 -38.32
C SER A 295 11.05 13.05 -37.21
N SER A 296 11.09 13.79 -36.11
CA SER A 296 10.17 13.61 -34.98
C SER A 296 8.72 13.96 -35.36
N ARG A 297 8.51 15.04 -36.12
CA ARG A 297 7.19 15.45 -36.61
C ARG A 297 6.60 14.44 -37.58
N ARG A 298 7.41 13.91 -38.50
CA ARG A 298 6.99 12.85 -39.41
C ARG A 298 6.58 11.58 -38.65
N MET A 299 7.32 11.23 -37.59
CA MET A 299 6.98 10.08 -36.73
C MET A 299 5.67 10.32 -35.97
N TYR A 300 5.48 11.52 -35.40
CA TYR A 300 4.23 11.94 -34.76
C TYR A 300 3.03 11.82 -35.70
N GLU A 301 3.11 12.42 -36.89
CA GLU A 301 2.05 12.37 -37.91
C GLU A 301 1.78 10.92 -38.36
N LYS A 302 2.83 10.10 -38.53
CA LYS A 302 2.68 8.68 -38.84
C LYS A 302 1.94 7.93 -37.73
N ASN A 303 2.26 8.17 -36.46
CA ASN A 303 1.63 7.50 -35.32
C ASN A 303 0.17 7.91 -35.10
N ASN A 304 -0.24 9.09 -35.58
CA ASN A 304 -1.65 9.51 -35.58
C ASN A 304 -2.43 8.98 -36.79
N LYS A 305 -1.78 8.74 -37.94
CA LYS A 305 -2.43 8.16 -39.13
C LYS A 305 -2.57 6.64 -39.06
N ASP A 306 -1.56 5.96 -38.53
CA ASP A 306 -1.54 4.50 -38.42
C ASP A 306 -1.98 4.08 -37.00
N PHE A 307 -3.23 3.66 -36.87
CA PHE A 307 -3.79 3.17 -35.61
C PHE A 307 -3.12 1.91 -35.09
N ARG A 308 -2.25 1.25 -35.86
CA ARG A 308 -1.48 0.07 -35.46
C ARG A 308 0.02 0.33 -35.50
N SER A 309 0.45 1.60 -35.43
CA SER A 309 1.85 1.96 -35.47
C SER A 309 2.68 1.27 -34.38
N ALA A 310 3.99 1.16 -34.60
CA ALA A 310 4.92 0.55 -33.64
C ALA A 310 4.84 1.22 -32.25
N LEU A 311 4.58 2.54 -32.20
CA LEU A 311 4.38 3.26 -30.93
C LEU A 311 3.12 2.77 -30.20
N ARG A 312 1.99 2.69 -30.92
CA ARG A 312 0.71 2.23 -30.37
C ARG A 312 0.79 0.78 -29.89
N GLN A 313 1.47 -0.09 -30.62
CA GLN A 313 1.72 -1.47 -30.18
C GLN A 313 2.55 -1.53 -28.89
N ARG A 314 3.57 -0.67 -28.75
CA ARG A 314 4.34 -0.56 -27.50
C ARG A 314 3.48 -0.05 -26.33
N PHE A 315 2.60 0.94 -26.56
CA PHE A 315 1.62 1.35 -25.55
C PHE A 315 0.69 0.20 -25.16
N GLY A 316 0.23 -0.61 -26.11
CA GLY A 316 -0.57 -1.80 -25.85
C GLY A 316 0.16 -2.80 -24.95
N ASN A 317 1.42 -3.12 -25.27
CA ASN A 317 2.25 -3.99 -24.44
C ASN A 317 2.48 -3.43 -23.03
N HIS A 318 2.72 -2.13 -22.89
CA HIS A 318 2.83 -1.49 -21.57
C HIS A 318 1.50 -1.49 -20.81
N ALA A 319 0.38 -1.33 -21.50
CA ALA A 319 -0.95 -1.39 -20.90
C ALA A 319 -1.29 -2.80 -20.39
N VAL A 320 -0.82 -3.85 -21.08
CA VAL A 320 -0.89 -5.23 -20.58
C VAL A 320 -0.13 -5.41 -19.27
N VAL A 321 1.12 -4.92 -19.23
CA VAL A 321 1.92 -4.98 -18.00
C VAL A 321 1.26 -4.16 -16.87
N ALA A 322 0.76 -2.96 -17.18
CA ALA A 322 0.08 -2.11 -16.21
C ALA A 322 -1.21 -2.74 -15.67
N GLY A 323 -2.03 -3.32 -16.55
CA GLY A 323 -3.23 -4.07 -16.20
C GLY A 323 -2.93 -5.26 -15.28
N MET A 324 -1.86 -6.00 -15.57
CA MET A 324 -1.43 -7.13 -14.73
C MET A 324 -0.99 -6.67 -13.33
N LEU A 325 -0.21 -5.59 -13.25
CA LEU A 325 0.23 -5.04 -11.95
C LEU A 325 -0.95 -4.49 -11.15
N ALA A 326 -1.88 -3.79 -11.80
CA ALA A 326 -3.10 -3.29 -11.16
C ALA A 326 -4.00 -4.43 -10.68
N PHE A 327 -4.10 -5.52 -11.45
CA PHE A 327 -4.82 -6.73 -11.05
C PHE A 327 -4.16 -7.42 -9.84
N ILE A 328 -2.83 -7.55 -9.81
CA ILE A 328 -2.10 -8.07 -8.66
C ILE A 328 -2.34 -7.19 -7.42
N ALA A 329 -2.35 -5.86 -7.58
CA ALA A 329 -2.65 -4.92 -6.51
C ALA A 329 -4.09 -5.04 -6.00
N ALA A 330 -5.05 -5.35 -6.87
CA ALA A 330 -6.47 -5.49 -6.51
C ALA A 330 -6.84 -6.87 -5.94
N THR A 331 -6.12 -7.92 -6.32
CA THR A 331 -6.43 -9.32 -5.95
C THR A 331 -5.46 -9.93 -4.93
N GLY A 332 -4.25 -9.38 -4.81
CA GLY A 332 -3.19 -9.96 -4.02
C GLY A 332 -2.62 -11.26 -4.59
N CYS A 333 -2.96 -11.64 -5.83
CA CYS A 333 -2.49 -12.90 -6.41
C CYS A 333 -0.97 -12.91 -6.65
N ASN A 334 -0.40 -14.12 -6.80
CA ASN A 334 1.02 -14.24 -7.13
C ASN A 334 1.29 -13.79 -8.56
N LEU A 335 2.47 -13.23 -8.82
CA LEU A 335 2.90 -12.88 -10.17
C LEU A 335 2.76 -14.05 -11.15
N SER A 336 3.18 -15.26 -10.75
CA SER A 336 3.06 -16.46 -11.59
C SER A 336 1.62 -16.91 -11.83
N VAL A 337 0.70 -16.54 -10.94
CA VAL A 337 -0.75 -16.79 -11.13
C VAL A 337 -1.29 -15.78 -12.13
N ALA A 338 -1.00 -14.48 -11.96
CA ALA A 338 -1.41 -13.45 -12.91
C ALA A 338 -0.85 -13.70 -14.33
N GLN A 339 0.41 -14.15 -14.44
CA GLN A 339 1.06 -14.47 -15.72
C GLN A 339 0.38 -15.62 -16.47
N ALA A 340 -0.19 -16.59 -15.75
CA ALA A 340 -0.80 -17.79 -16.31
C ALA A 340 -2.34 -17.75 -16.29
N LEU A 341 -2.93 -16.59 -16.01
CA LEU A 341 -4.38 -16.42 -15.89
C LEU A 341 -5.04 -16.53 -17.28
N GLU A 342 -6.12 -17.30 -17.40
CA GLU A 342 -6.83 -17.54 -18.66
C GLU A 342 -8.25 -16.93 -18.66
N VAL A 343 -8.69 -16.40 -19.79
CA VAL A 343 -9.94 -15.62 -19.95
C VAL A 343 -11.18 -16.49 -19.91
N ASP A 344 -11.09 -17.74 -20.38
CA ASP A 344 -12.15 -18.75 -20.30
C ASP A 344 -12.45 -19.17 -18.86
N THR A 345 -11.50 -18.99 -17.93
CA THR A 345 -11.72 -19.21 -16.48
C THR A 345 -12.40 -18.04 -15.76
N LEU A 346 -12.73 -16.95 -16.46
CA LEU A 346 -13.39 -15.79 -15.90
C LEU A 346 -14.90 -16.02 -15.75
N GLU A 347 -15.36 -16.28 -14.53
CA GLU A 347 -16.80 -16.28 -14.21
C GLU A 347 -17.23 -14.97 -13.53
N PHE A 348 -18.33 -14.39 -14.01
CA PHE A 348 -18.99 -13.24 -13.39
C PHE A 348 -20.11 -13.75 -12.47
N VAL A 349 -19.93 -13.67 -11.15
CA VAL A 349 -20.97 -14.05 -10.18
C VAL A 349 -21.75 -12.79 -9.72
N PRO A 350 -23.07 -12.68 -10.00
CA PRO A 350 -23.89 -11.59 -9.53
C PRO A 350 -24.52 -11.94 -8.18
N SER A 351 -23.87 -11.60 -7.06
CA SER A 351 -24.56 -11.49 -5.75
C SER A 351 -23.80 -10.66 -4.71
N THR A 352 -24.52 -9.67 -4.18
CA THR A 352 -24.47 -9.03 -2.85
C THR A 352 -23.26 -9.32 -1.91
N LYS A 353 -22.56 -8.23 -1.52
CA LYS A 353 -21.42 -8.11 -0.57
C LYS A 353 -19.96 -8.34 -1.06
N GLY A 354 -19.71 -8.27 -2.38
CA GLY A 354 -18.35 -8.08 -2.95
C GLY A 354 -18.17 -8.83 -4.28
N LYS A 355 -17.55 -8.21 -5.31
CA LYS A 355 -17.30 -8.90 -6.59
C LYS A 355 -16.24 -9.99 -6.39
N ARG A 356 -16.47 -11.16 -6.97
CA ARG A 356 -15.56 -12.30 -7.04
C ARG A 356 -15.18 -12.54 -8.50
N PHE A 357 -13.92 -12.90 -8.73
CA PHE A 357 -13.40 -13.36 -10.02
C PHE A 357 -12.49 -14.56 -9.75
N SER A 358 -12.50 -15.55 -10.64
CA SER A 358 -11.72 -16.78 -10.56
C SER A 358 -10.66 -16.86 -11.65
N GLY A 359 -9.61 -17.64 -11.42
CA GLY A 359 -8.62 -17.94 -12.44
C GLY A 359 -7.50 -18.88 -11.99
N THR A 360 -7.49 -20.05 -12.64
CA THR A 360 -6.86 -21.32 -12.27
C THR A 360 -5.33 -21.27 -12.16
N LYS A 361 -4.72 -22.10 -11.28
CA LYS A 361 -3.26 -22.26 -11.13
C LYS A 361 -2.81 -23.67 -11.55
N GLY A 362 -2.05 -23.77 -12.63
CA GLY A 362 -1.65 -25.06 -13.22
C GLY A 362 -0.41 -25.78 -12.66
N ARG A 363 0.21 -25.38 -11.53
CA ARG A 363 1.49 -25.99 -11.10
C ARG A 363 1.62 -26.20 -9.60
N ALA A 364 0.99 -27.29 -9.11
CA ALA A 364 1.33 -28.09 -7.91
C ALA A 364 0.17 -29.07 -7.60
N GLY A 365 -0.13 -29.99 -8.52
CA GLY A 365 -1.18 -31.01 -8.29
C GLY A 365 -2.63 -30.55 -8.52
N GLY A 366 -2.88 -29.59 -9.42
CA GLY A 366 -4.24 -29.30 -9.91
C GLY A 366 -5.12 -28.41 -9.04
N LYS A 367 -4.58 -27.65 -8.06
CA LYS A 367 -5.40 -26.68 -7.29
C LYS A 367 -5.70 -25.42 -8.10
N THR A 368 -6.96 -25.29 -8.53
CA THR A 368 -7.56 -24.05 -9.04
C THR A 368 -7.45 -22.95 -7.98
N VAL A 369 -6.87 -21.81 -8.35
CA VAL A 369 -6.87 -20.59 -7.52
C VAL A 369 -7.93 -19.66 -8.12
N VAL A 370 -8.54 -18.80 -7.30
CA VAL A 370 -9.65 -17.92 -7.72
C VAL A 370 -9.33 -16.50 -7.25
N PRO A 371 -8.56 -15.70 -8.04
CA PRO A 371 -8.17 -14.35 -7.64
C PRO A 371 -9.34 -13.35 -7.70
N GLU A 372 -9.90 -13.02 -6.53
CA GLU A 372 -11.02 -12.09 -6.43
C GLU A 372 -10.57 -10.64 -6.23
N PHE A 373 -11.27 -9.69 -6.87
CA PHE A 373 -11.08 -8.26 -6.64
C PHE A 373 -12.42 -7.55 -6.42
N GLY A 374 -12.44 -6.52 -5.58
CA GLY A 374 -13.67 -5.83 -5.17
C GLY A 374 -14.41 -5.06 -6.28
N LEU A 375 -15.67 -4.66 -6.00
CA LEU A 375 -16.58 -4.00 -6.97
C LEU A 375 -15.96 -2.79 -7.70
N ARG A 376 -15.09 -2.06 -6.99
CA ARG A 376 -14.44 -0.81 -7.42
C ARG A 376 -13.39 -1.00 -8.51
N PHE A 377 -12.75 -2.17 -8.61
CA PHE A 377 -11.73 -2.43 -9.64
C PHE A 377 -12.31 -2.95 -10.96
N ALA A 378 -13.56 -3.43 -10.96
CA ALA A 378 -14.18 -3.99 -12.17
C ALA A 378 -14.25 -3.04 -13.38
N PRO A 379 -14.58 -1.74 -13.25
CA PRO A 379 -14.57 -0.84 -14.40
C PRO A 379 -13.17 -0.70 -15.03
N VAL A 380 -12.12 -0.69 -14.21
CA VAL A 380 -10.72 -0.67 -14.67
C VAL A 380 -10.40 -1.95 -15.41
N PHE A 381 -10.74 -3.11 -14.83
CA PHE A 381 -10.47 -4.40 -15.45
C PHE A 381 -11.23 -4.56 -16.79
N GLN A 382 -12.44 -4.03 -16.90
CA GLN A 382 -13.19 -4.00 -18.16
C GLN A 382 -12.53 -3.14 -19.24
N LYS A 383 -12.02 -1.95 -18.88
CA LYS A 383 -11.21 -1.13 -19.81
C LYS A 383 -9.96 -1.90 -20.25
N TYR A 384 -9.33 -2.62 -19.32
CA TYR A 384 -8.20 -3.48 -19.63
C TYR A 384 -8.54 -4.62 -20.60
N LEU A 385 -9.70 -5.28 -20.46
CA LEU A 385 -10.11 -6.35 -21.40
C LEU A 385 -10.31 -5.82 -22.83
N LYS A 386 -10.83 -4.60 -23.01
CA LYS A 386 -10.89 -3.96 -24.33
C LYS A 386 -9.50 -3.69 -24.91
N LEU A 387 -8.55 -3.28 -24.07
CA LEU A 387 -7.15 -3.12 -24.46
C LEU A 387 -6.52 -4.46 -24.86
N ARG A 388 -6.84 -5.54 -24.14
CA ARG A 388 -6.41 -6.89 -24.47
C ARG A 388 -6.89 -7.31 -25.87
N GLU A 389 -8.17 -7.12 -26.18
CA GLU A 389 -8.72 -7.39 -27.52
C GLU A 389 -7.99 -6.61 -28.61
N TRP A 390 -7.72 -5.33 -28.37
CA TRP A 390 -6.95 -4.49 -29.29
C TRP A 390 -5.51 -5.01 -29.49
N VAL A 391 -4.85 -5.46 -28.42
CA VAL A 391 -3.50 -6.04 -28.50
C VAL A 391 -3.54 -7.32 -29.34
N LEU A 392 -4.46 -8.24 -29.06
CA LEU A 392 -4.59 -9.51 -29.78
C LEU A 392 -4.90 -9.32 -31.27
N ASN A 393 -5.70 -8.30 -31.62
CA ASN A 393 -6.00 -7.94 -33.02
C ASN A 393 -6.44 -9.15 -33.86
N GLY A 394 -7.41 -9.90 -33.33
CA GLY A 394 -7.95 -11.11 -33.95
C GLY A 394 -7.12 -12.37 -33.74
N SER A 395 -5.97 -12.30 -33.08
CA SER A 395 -5.19 -13.49 -32.71
C SER A 395 -5.83 -14.21 -31.53
N ASP A 396 -5.83 -15.54 -31.56
CA ASP A 396 -6.34 -16.35 -30.46
C ASP A 396 -5.31 -16.46 -29.32
N SER A 397 -5.78 -16.33 -28.09
CA SER A 397 -5.00 -16.52 -26.88
C SER A 397 -5.95 -16.66 -25.70
N ALA A 398 -5.72 -17.65 -24.85
CA ALA A 398 -6.43 -17.80 -23.60
C ALA A 398 -5.95 -16.80 -22.54
N LEU A 399 -4.73 -16.26 -22.63
CA LEU A 399 -4.14 -15.45 -21.55
C LEU A 399 -4.94 -14.17 -21.28
N VAL A 400 -5.22 -13.85 -20.01
CA VAL A 400 -5.77 -12.56 -19.60
C VAL A 400 -4.79 -11.44 -19.90
N PHE A 401 -3.49 -11.67 -19.67
CA PHE A 401 -2.42 -10.69 -19.89
C PHE A 401 -1.45 -11.10 -21.03
N PRO A 402 -1.88 -11.06 -22.30
CA PRO A 402 -1.05 -11.47 -23.44
C PRO A 402 -0.03 -10.39 -23.78
N TYR A 403 1.24 -10.74 -23.83
CA TYR A 403 2.33 -9.85 -24.23
C TYR A 403 2.77 -10.15 -25.67
N LEU A 404 2.86 -9.15 -26.54
CA LEU A 404 3.33 -9.33 -27.91
C LEU A 404 4.85 -9.19 -27.99
N SER A 405 5.53 -10.29 -28.23
CA SER A 405 6.95 -10.34 -28.52
C SER A 405 7.20 -10.35 -30.03
N ALA A 406 8.04 -9.42 -30.50
CA ALA A 406 8.47 -9.41 -31.91
C ALA A 406 9.19 -10.72 -32.33
N LYS A 407 9.80 -11.44 -31.37
CA LYS A 407 10.55 -12.67 -31.64
C LYS A 407 9.72 -13.94 -31.42
N HIS A 408 8.76 -13.90 -30.50
CA HIS A 408 8.09 -15.11 -29.99
C HIS A 408 6.56 -15.09 -30.15
N GLY A 409 5.99 -14.06 -30.80
CA GLY A 409 4.54 -13.91 -30.91
C GLY A 409 3.90 -13.59 -29.56
N ILE A 410 2.70 -14.12 -29.30
CA ILE A 410 1.99 -13.93 -28.04
C ILE A 410 2.63 -14.79 -26.95
N THR A 411 3.06 -14.15 -25.86
CA THR A 411 3.68 -14.81 -24.70
C THR A 411 3.11 -14.26 -23.39
N GLN A 412 3.51 -14.84 -22.26
CA GLN A 412 3.24 -14.27 -20.93
C GLN A 412 4.10 -13.03 -20.69
N VAL A 413 3.65 -12.15 -19.78
CA VAL A 413 4.44 -11.02 -19.30
C VAL A 413 5.68 -11.54 -18.56
N GLY A 414 6.88 -11.21 -19.04
CA GLY A 414 8.15 -11.56 -18.41
C GLY A 414 8.75 -10.47 -17.52
N GLY A 415 9.86 -10.77 -16.86
CA GLY A 415 10.61 -9.79 -16.05
C GLY A 415 11.10 -8.59 -16.87
N SER A 416 11.59 -8.83 -18.09
CA SER A 416 12.07 -7.77 -18.99
C SER A 416 10.96 -6.79 -19.42
N SER A 417 9.73 -7.26 -19.62
CA SER A 417 8.58 -6.40 -19.92
C SER A 417 8.14 -5.56 -18.73
N ILE A 418 8.22 -6.11 -17.50
CA ILE A 418 7.98 -5.37 -16.26
C ILE A 418 9.06 -4.29 -16.07
N ASP A 419 10.33 -4.64 -16.29
CA ASP A 419 11.44 -3.69 -16.21
C ASP A 419 11.34 -2.60 -17.28
N ALA A 420 10.84 -2.90 -18.48
CA ALA A 420 10.61 -1.89 -19.52
C ALA A 420 9.59 -0.83 -19.08
N LEU A 421 8.46 -1.25 -18.47
CA LEU A 421 7.48 -0.32 -17.91
C LEU A 421 8.06 0.47 -16.74
N ARG A 422 8.83 -0.17 -15.85
CA ARG A 422 9.53 0.51 -14.75
C ARG A 422 10.47 1.59 -15.27
N MET A 423 11.27 1.27 -16.29
CA MET A 423 12.21 2.22 -16.89
C MET A 423 11.48 3.42 -17.52
N LEU A 424 10.34 3.18 -18.18
CA LEU A 424 9.48 4.25 -18.68
C LEU A 424 9.06 5.18 -17.53
N PHE A 425 8.43 4.64 -16.49
CA PHE A 425 7.95 5.42 -15.35
C PHE A 425 9.08 6.16 -14.63
N SER A 426 10.26 5.54 -14.46
CA SER A 426 11.40 6.20 -13.82
C SER A 426 11.90 7.43 -14.57
N LYS A 427 11.73 7.48 -15.89
CA LYS A 427 12.14 8.61 -16.74
C LYS A 427 11.06 9.67 -16.84
N THR A 428 9.81 9.24 -16.94
CA THR A 428 8.67 10.13 -17.20
C THR A 428 8.09 10.69 -15.90
N LEU A 429 8.21 9.95 -14.81
CA LEU A 429 7.65 10.22 -13.49
C LEU A 429 8.71 9.96 -12.40
N PRO A 430 9.83 10.69 -12.38
CA PRO A 430 10.99 10.39 -11.53
C PRO A 430 10.69 10.48 -10.02
N ARG A 431 9.59 11.12 -9.62
CA ARG A 431 9.11 11.23 -8.23
C ARG A 431 8.10 10.14 -7.85
N THR A 432 7.79 9.21 -8.75
CA THR A 432 6.91 8.07 -8.46
C THR A 432 7.78 6.85 -8.13
N MET A 433 7.60 6.28 -6.94
CA MET A 433 8.30 5.04 -6.57
C MET A 433 7.77 3.88 -7.40
N TRP A 434 8.63 2.93 -7.79
CA TRP A 434 8.16 1.70 -8.41
C TRP A 434 7.76 0.66 -7.37
N VAL A 435 6.56 0.10 -7.50
CA VAL A 435 6.05 -0.99 -6.65
C VAL A 435 6.11 -2.31 -7.42
N THR A 436 6.87 -3.26 -6.89
CA THR A 436 7.04 -4.60 -7.45
C THR A 436 5.81 -5.49 -7.19
N PRO A 437 5.56 -6.51 -8.03
CA PRO A 437 4.50 -7.50 -7.79
C PRO A 437 4.50 -8.11 -6.38
N ARG A 438 5.71 -8.33 -5.82
CA ARG A 438 5.87 -8.87 -4.47
C ARG A 438 5.44 -7.88 -3.38
N GLN A 439 5.66 -6.58 -3.58
CA GLN A 439 5.21 -5.53 -2.66
C GLN A 439 3.68 -5.40 -2.70
N TRP A 440 3.07 -5.42 -3.90
CA TRP A 440 1.61 -5.42 -4.06
C TRP A 440 0.92 -6.56 -3.32
N ARG A 441 1.41 -7.80 -3.51
CA ARG A 441 0.86 -8.98 -2.83
C ARG A 441 0.93 -8.91 -1.31
N LYS A 442 2.03 -8.38 -0.76
CA LYS A 442 2.18 -8.22 0.70
C LYS A 442 1.14 -7.28 1.30
N ASN A 443 0.72 -6.25 0.57
CA ASN A 443 -0.29 -5.28 1.03
C ASN A 443 -1.71 -5.88 1.08
N VAL A 444 -2.15 -6.57 0.03
CA VAL A 444 -3.45 -7.26 0.04
C VAL A 444 -3.50 -8.35 1.12
N SER A 445 -2.36 -9.02 1.35
CA SER A 445 -2.26 -10.00 2.43
C SER A 445 -2.54 -9.41 3.80
N TYR A 446 -2.12 -8.16 4.01
CA TYR A 446 -2.28 -7.41 5.24
C TYR A 446 -3.70 -6.86 5.43
N GLN A 447 -4.38 -6.46 4.34
CA GLN A 447 -5.78 -6.00 4.37
C GLN A 447 -6.76 -7.13 4.76
N TYR A 448 -6.53 -8.36 4.28
CA TYR A 448 -7.38 -9.50 4.64
C TYR A 448 -7.25 -9.91 6.12
N VAL A 449 -6.02 -9.92 6.68
CA VAL A 449 -5.81 -10.19 8.12
C VAL A 449 -6.52 -9.14 8.98
N LYS A 450 -6.52 -7.87 8.56
CA LYS A 450 -7.23 -6.81 9.29
C LYS A 450 -8.75 -7.00 9.24
N LEU A 451 -9.29 -7.26 8.05
CA LEU A 451 -10.74 -7.44 7.83
C LEU A 451 -11.28 -8.72 8.46
N SER A 452 -10.43 -9.73 8.69
CA SER A 452 -10.76 -10.97 9.37
C SER A 452 -10.58 -10.91 10.89
N GLY A 453 -10.24 -9.75 11.45
CA GLY A 453 -10.03 -9.59 12.90
C GLY A 453 -8.78 -10.30 13.43
N GLY A 454 -7.79 -10.56 12.57
CA GLY A 454 -6.57 -11.29 12.93
C GLY A 454 -6.63 -12.79 12.61
N ASP A 455 -7.64 -13.28 11.89
CA ASP A 455 -7.70 -14.68 11.45
C ASP A 455 -6.69 -14.93 10.31
N MET A 456 -5.57 -15.52 10.71
CA MET A 456 -4.43 -15.86 9.86
C MET A 456 -4.73 -17.06 8.96
N THR A 457 -5.66 -17.92 9.34
CA THR A 457 -6.06 -19.13 8.61
C THR A 457 -6.93 -18.74 7.42
N LEU A 458 -7.97 -17.93 7.66
CA LEU A 458 -8.82 -17.37 6.60
C LEU A 458 -8.00 -16.58 5.58
N THR A 459 -7.00 -15.85 6.05
CA THR A 459 -6.12 -15.05 5.20
C THR A 459 -5.14 -15.92 4.41
N ALA A 460 -4.58 -16.95 5.03
CA ALA A 460 -3.74 -17.94 4.35
C ALA A 460 -4.52 -18.68 3.26
N GLU A 461 -5.78 -19.05 3.51
CA GLU A 461 -6.69 -19.65 2.54
C GLU A 461 -7.01 -18.71 1.37
N LYS A 462 -7.46 -17.48 1.65
CA LYS A 462 -7.78 -16.46 0.63
C LYS A 462 -6.61 -16.14 -0.29
N LEU A 463 -5.40 -16.12 0.24
CA LEU A 463 -4.19 -15.77 -0.53
C LEU A 463 -3.45 -16.99 -1.08
N SER A 464 -3.94 -18.19 -0.77
CA SER A 464 -3.28 -19.46 -1.08
C SER A 464 -1.82 -19.49 -0.60
N ASN A 465 -1.58 -19.03 0.64
CA ASN A 465 -0.30 -19.04 1.35
C ASN A 465 -0.32 -20.06 2.50
N THR A 466 0.83 -20.35 3.11
CA THR A 466 0.89 -21.03 4.41
C THR A 466 0.71 -20.01 5.55
N GLU A 467 0.13 -20.42 6.66
CA GLU A 467 -0.09 -19.57 7.84
C GLU A 467 1.22 -18.92 8.34
N ASP A 468 2.32 -19.65 8.31
CA ASP A 468 3.66 -19.16 8.67
C ASP A 468 4.16 -18.00 7.79
N MET A 469 3.82 -18.00 6.49
CA MET A 469 4.16 -16.90 5.58
C MET A 469 3.33 -15.65 5.83
N VAL A 470 2.07 -15.80 6.27
CA VAL A 470 1.20 -14.68 6.68
C VAL A 470 1.70 -14.09 8.00
N ARG A 471 2.12 -14.93 8.95
CA ARG A 471 2.64 -14.57 10.27
C ARG A 471 3.93 -13.75 10.22
N GLN A 472 4.84 -14.07 9.29
CA GLN A 472 6.09 -13.30 9.08
C GLN A 472 5.88 -11.91 8.48
N ALA A 473 4.73 -11.63 7.87
CA ALA A 473 4.43 -10.35 7.22
C ALA A 473 3.76 -9.31 8.15
N TYR A 474 3.30 -9.71 9.35
CA TYR A 474 2.31 -8.97 10.15
C TYR A 474 2.88 -8.26 11.42
N SER A 475 4.15 -7.90 11.46
CA SER A 475 4.70 -7.15 12.61
C SER A 475 4.74 -5.64 12.36
N ARG A 476 3.62 -4.88 12.59
CA ARG A 476 3.55 -3.47 13.13
C ARG A 476 2.28 -2.62 12.77
N PRO A 477 2.02 -1.51 13.50
CA PRO A 477 0.76 -0.73 13.53
C PRO A 477 0.76 0.49 12.57
N ALA A 478 0.39 0.29 11.30
CA ALA A 478 0.34 1.36 10.29
C ALA A 478 -1.07 1.55 9.69
N LEU A 479 -2.12 1.14 10.42
CA LEU A 479 -3.44 0.87 9.85
C LEU A 479 -4.55 1.84 10.22
N GLU A 480 -4.36 2.65 11.26
CA GLU A 480 -5.26 3.76 11.58
C GLU A 480 -4.99 4.92 10.62
N ASP A 481 -3.73 5.15 10.27
CA ASP A 481 -3.30 6.18 9.29
C ASP A 481 -3.79 5.89 7.86
N PHE A 482 -3.82 4.61 7.43
CA PHE A 482 -4.21 4.21 6.07
C PHE A 482 -5.70 4.47 5.73
N ALA A 483 -6.58 4.25 6.71
CA ALA A 483 -8.00 4.54 6.55
C ALA A 483 -8.25 6.05 6.53
N GLY A 484 -7.49 6.81 7.34
CA GLY A 484 -7.48 8.27 7.33
C GLY A 484 -7.04 8.83 5.97
N GLU A 485 -5.92 8.37 5.41
CA GLU A 485 -5.36 8.92 4.16
C GLU A 485 -6.24 8.63 2.92
N MET A 486 -6.87 7.44 2.85
CA MET A 486 -7.83 7.15 1.78
C MET A 486 -9.12 7.96 1.93
N ALA A 487 -9.58 8.20 3.16
CA ALA A 487 -10.68 9.11 3.42
C ALA A 487 -10.30 10.52 2.96
N SER A 488 -9.11 11.02 3.30
CA SER A 488 -8.61 12.33 2.87
C SER A 488 -8.50 12.49 1.35
N PHE A 489 -8.11 11.45 0.61
CA PHE A 489 -8.07 11.50 -0.86
C PHE A 489 -9.47 11.58 -1.49
N PHE A 490 -10.41 10.75 -1.02
CA PHE A 490 -11.78 10.82 -1.51
C PHE A 490 -12.48 12.11 -1.09
N GLU A 491 -12.13 12.64 0.09
CA GLU A 491 -12.57 13.94 0.55
C GLU A 491 -12.02 15.05 -0.35
N ALA A 492 -10.72 15.05 -0.66
CA ALA A 492 -10.12 16.03 -1.57
C ALA A 492 -10.73 15.96 -2.99
N MET A 493 -11.06 14.77 -3.48
CA MET A 493 -11.74 14.59 -4.77
C MET A 493 -13.19 15.10 -4.75
N HIS A 494 -13.89 14.85 -3.64
CA HIS A 494 -15.23 15.37 -3.41
C HIS A 494 -15.19 16.90 -3.35
N GLN A 495 -14.29 17.45 -2.55
CA GLN A 495 -14.09 18.88 -2.40
C GLN A 495 -13.72 19.54 -3.73
N ALA A 496 -12.80 18.97 -4.52
CA ALA A 496 -12.46 19.51 -5.84
C ALA A 496 -13.65 19.50 -6.82
N ALA A 497 -14.54 18.49 -6.73
CA ALA A 497 -15.75 18.44 -7.53
C ALA A 497 -16.78 19.50 -7.09
N VAL A 498 -16.81 19.84 -5.81
CA VAL A 498 -17.66 20.87 -5.20
C VAL A 498 -17.13 22.28 -5.51
N ASP A 499 -15.84 22.51 -5.30
CA ASP A 499 -15.17 23.81 -5.46
C ASP A 499 -15.29 24.34 -6.88
N ARG A 500 -15.11 23.47 -7.89
CA ARG A 500 -15.22 23.89 -9.29
C ARG A 500 -16.62 24.36 -9.69
N THR A 501 -17.66 23.98 -8.92
CA THR A 501 -19.05 24.35 -9.21
C THR A 501 -19.49 25.65 -8.55
N ARG A 502 -18.64 26.29 -7.73
CA ARG A 502 -19.01 27.45 -6.92
C ARG A 502 -17.92 28.51 -6.89
N THR A 503 -18.31 29.75 -6.62
CA THR A 503 -17.39 30.89 -6.42
C THR A 503 -17.39 31.40 -4.98
N VAL A 504 -18.31 30.91 -4.16
CA VAL A 504 -18.46 31.24 -2.73
C VAL A 504 -18.59 29.95 -1.93
N GLU A 505 -18.23 30.01 -0.64
CA GLU A 505 -18.22 28.84 0.24
C GLU A 505 -19.63 28.26 0.47
N ARG A 506 -20.59 29.13 0.81
CA ARG A 506 -22.01 28.81 0.98
C ARG A 506 -22.87 29.67 0.09
N ILE A 507 -23.84 29.06 -0.57
CA ILE A 507 -24.85 29.75 -1.39
C ILE A 507 -26.16 29.81 -0.59
N PRO A 508 -26.76 30.99 -0.42
CA PRO A 508 -27.99 31.14 0.35
C PRO A 508 -29.11 30.19 -0.12
N VAL A 509 -29.99 29.85 0.82
CA VAL A 509 -31.19 29.05 0.58
C VAL A 509 -32.37 29.87 1.05
N ARG A 510 -33.40 30.00 0.22
CA ARG A 510 -34.63 30.71 0.59
C ARG A 510 -35.50 29.77 1.42
N ILE A 511 -35.84 30.18 2.63
CA ILE A 511 -36.73 29.44 3.53
C ILE A 511 -38.07 30.17 3.57
N LEU A 512 -39.16 29.43 3.35
CA LEU A 512 -40.52 29.95 3.31
C LEU A 512 -41.27 29.60 4.59
N ASP A 513 -42.00 30.56 5.13
CA ASP A 513 -42.86 30.37 6.30
C ASP A 513 -44.21 29.73 5.94
N GLU A 514 -44.73 30.04 4.75
CA GLU A 514 -46.06 29.61 4.30
C GLU A 514 -45.98 28.61 3.15
N LYS A 515 -46.62 27.45 3.33
CA LYS A 515 -46.76 26.43 2.29
C LYS A 515 -47.75 26.84 1.21
N ARG A 516 -47.27 26.85 -0.03
CA ARG A 516 -48.09 26.97 -1.24
C ARG A 516 -48.09 25.63 -1.99
N PRO A 517 -49.20 24.88 -2.01
CA PRO A 517 -49.27 23.57 -2.68
C PRO A 517 -48.82 23.61 -4.15
N GLU A 518 -49.13 24.69 -4.85
CA GLU A 518 -48.75 24.94 -6.25
C GLU A 518 -47.26 25.23 -6.47
N ALA A 519 -46.52 25.52 -5.41
CA ALA A 519 -45.08 25.82 -5.44
C ALA A 519 -44.21 24.60 -5.12
N VAL A 520 -44.81 23.46 -4.76
CA VAL A 520 -44.09 22.24 -4.37
C VAL A 520 -43.36 21.61 -5.56
N THR A 521 -42.14 21.14 -5.32
CA THR A 521 -41.28 20.45 -6.28
C THR A 521 -40.74 19.15 -5.68
N GLY A 522 -40.15 18.29 -6.51
CA GLY A 522 -39.53 17.04 -6.03
C GLY A 522 -38.33 17.25 -5.08
N ALA A 523 -37.78 18.46 -4.99
CA ALA A 523 -36.62 18.74 -4.13
C ALA A 523 -36.90 19.82 -3.06
N GLY A 524 -38.13 20.34 -2.94
CA GLY A 524 -38.46 21.48 -2.07
C GLY A 524 -39.58 22.32 -2.68
N ALA A 525 -39.41 23.64 -2.77
CA ALA A 525 -40.37 24.59 -3.33
C ALA A 525 -39.77 25.54 -4.39
N CYS A 526 -40.64 26.24 -5.11
CA CYS A 526 -40.27 27.12 -6.22
C CYS A 526 -40.98 28.48 -6.13
N GLU A 527 -40.19 29.56 -6.09
CA GLU A 527 -40.68 30.95 -6.07
C GLU A 527 -40.67 31.62 -7.45
N LYS A 528 -40.62 30.81 -8.51
CA LYS A 528 -40.55 31.29 -9.88
C LYS A 528 -41.94 31.75 -10.35
N ALA A 529 -42.01 32.95 -10.92
CA ALA A 529 -43.23 33.39 -11.61
C ALA A 529 -43.54 32.49 -12.84
N PRO A 530 -44.82 32.32 -13.23
CA PRO A 530 -45.20 31.38 -14.29
C PRO A 530 -44.47 31.57 -15.63
N GLU A 531 -44.10 32.81 -15.99
CA GLU A 531 -43.50 33.15 -17.28
C GLU A 531 -41.97 33.24 -17.29
N THR A 532 -41.29 33.11 -16.15
CA THR A 532 -39.82 33.17 -16.12
C THR A 532 -39.20 31.87 -16.66
N GLN A 533 -37.89 31.83 -16.90
CA GLN A 533 -37.13 30.59 -17.15
C GLN A 533 -36.28 30.24 -15.93
N PRO A 534 -35.96 28.95 -15.69
CA PRO A 534 -35.05 28.59 -14.60
C PRO A 534 -33.67 29.21 -14.87
N GLU A 535 -33.09 29.82 -13.84
CA GLU A 535 -31.79 30.47 -13.92
C GLU A 535 -30.89 29.93 -12.81
N ARG A 536 -29.58 29.81 -13.10
CA ARG A 536 -28.60 29.35 -12.13
C ARG A 536 -28.41 30.41 -11.04
N ALA A 537 -28.50 29.98 -9.77
CA ALA A 537 -28.35 30.90 -8.65
C ALA A 537 -26.97 31.57 -8.62
N GLN A 538 -26.93 32.81 -8.14
CA GLN A 538 -25.67 33.53 -7.98
C GLN A 538 -24.74 32.78 -7.01
N GLY A 539 -23.48 32.60 -7.41
CA GLY A 539 -22.47 31.87 -6.63
C GLY A 539 -22.13 30.49 -7.17
N PHE A 540 -22.93 29.93 -8.09
CA PHE A 540 -22.56 28.75 -8.87
C PHE A 540 -21.84 29.10 -10.17
N THR A 541 -20.96 28.23 -10.65
CA THR A 541 -20.24 28.37 -11.94
C THR A 541 -20.96 27.63 -13.07
N GLU A 542 -20.47 27.79 -14.31
CA GLU A 542 -20.96 27.01 -15.47
C GLU A 542 -20.75 25.49 -15.34
N LEU A 543 -19.88 25.05 -14.44
CA LEU A 543 -19.65 23.63 -14.18
C LEU A 543 -20.68 23.01 -13.22
N ALA A 544 -21.52 23.84 -12.57
CA ALA A 544 -22.64 23.35 -11.78
C ALA A 544 -23.74 22.75 -12.69
N PRO A 545 -24.52 21.78 -12.19
CA PRO A 545 -25.71 21.29 -12.89
C PRO A 545 -26.57 22.45 -13.40
N THR A 546 -26.97 22.37 -14.67
CA THR A 546 -27.79 23.41 -15.29
C THR A 546 -29.24 23.24 -14.83
N PRO A 547 -29.86 24.24 -14.19
CA PRO A 547 -31.22 24.12 -13.70
C PRO A 547 -32.22 23.88 -14.83
N THR A 548 -33.05 22.84 -14.70
CA THR A 548 -34.18 22.58 -15.58
C THR A 548 -35.42 22.29 -14.73
N CYS A 549 -36.59 22.77 -15.16
CA CYS A 549 -37.85 22.45 -14.47
C CYS A 549 -38.30 21.00 -14.68
N ARG A 550 -37.58 20.21 -15.50
CA ARG A 550 -37.91 18.81 -15.80
C ARG A 550 -37.13 17.83 -14.93
N ASP A 551 -35.97 18.25 -14.44
CA ASP A 551 -35.05 17.43 -13.66
C ASP A 551 -35.00 17.98 -12.21
N PRO A 552 -35.81 17.45 -11.28
CA PRO A 552 -35.97 18.01 -9.93
C PRO A 552 -34.65 18.14 -9.16
N GLU A 553 -33.68 17.26 -9.41
CA GLU A 553 -32.35 17.30 -8.78
C GLU A 553 -31.52 18.52 -9.19
N THR A 554 -31.83 19.14 -10.33
CA THR A 554 -31.16 20.37 -10.80
C THR A 554 -31.80 21.63 -10.21
N CYS A 555 -32.99 21.51 -9.62
CA CYS A 555 -33.69 22.63 -8.98
C CYS A 555 -32.86 23.21 -7.83
N LEU A 556 -32.08 22.37 -7.12
CA LEU A 556 -31.16 22.76 -6.04
C LEU A 556 -30.12 23.84 -6.41
N PHE A 557 -29.89 24.04 -7.71
CA PHE A 557 -28.95 25.01 -8.28
C PHE A 557 -29.63 26.23 -8.90
N CYS A 558 -30.96 26.32 -8.80
CA CYS A 558 -31.79 27.38 -9.36
C CYS A 558 -31.90 28.59 -8.43
N GLU A 559 -31.93 29.81 -8.99
CA GLU A 559 -32.15 31.07 -8.26
C GLU A 559 -33.53 31.12 -7.56
N PHE A 560 -34.51 30.40 -8.11
CA PHE A 560 -35.89 30.38 -7.60
C PHE A 560 -36.16 29.23 -6.63
N TYR A 561 -35.14 28.45 -6.28
CA TYR A 561 -35.27 27.35 -5.34
C TYR A 561 -35.51 27.83 -3.91
N ALA A 562 -36.47 27.20 -3.24
CA ALA A 562 -36.82 27.47 -1.87
C ALA A 562 -37.15 26.17 -1.12
N VAL A 563 -37.23 26.22 0.20
CA VAL A 563 -37.65 25.10 1.06
C VAL A 563 -38.50 25.60 2.22
N HIS A 564 -39.34 24.73 2.78
CA HIS A 564 -39.95 24.91 4.09
C HIS A 564 -39.10 24.16 5.10
N ALA A 565 -38.80 24.75 6.26
CA ALA A 565 -38.01 24.09 7.31
C ALA A 565 -38.86 23.07 8.09
N ASP A 566 -39.33 22.02 7.40
CA ASP A 566 -40.23 21.03 7.96
C ASP A 566 -39.86 19.59 7.57
N GLU A 567 -40.55 18.62 8.18
CA GLU A 567 -40.27 17.21 7.96
C GLU A 567 -40.47 16.75 6.50
N GLU A 568 -41.41 17.36 5.78
CA GLU A 568 -41.75 16.98 4.41
C GLU A 568 -40.60 17.31 3.45
N ASP A 569 -40.09 18.55 3.48
CA ASP A 569 -38.97 18.95 2.63
C ASP A 569 -37.65 18.29 3.09
N MET A 570 -37.47 18.04 4.40
CA MET A 570 -36.35 17.22 4.90
C MET A 570 -36.37 15.81 4.30
N ARG A 571 -37.54 15.17 4.29
CA ARG A 571 -37.71 13.81 3.75
C ARG A 571 -37.47 13.76 2.25
N ARG A 572 -37.94 14.76 1.49
CA ARG A 572 -37.63 14.89 0.05
C ARG A 572 -36.14 14.94 -0.22
N LEU A 573 -35.43 15.82 0.48
CA LEU A 573 -34.00 16.02 0.33
C LEU A 573 -33.20 14.76 0.71
N LEU A 574 -33.55 14.14 1.84
CA LEU A 574 -32.91 12.91 2.30
C LEU A 574 -33.22 11.72 1.38
N SER A 575 -34.42 11.65 0.81
CA SER A 575 -34.79 10.63 -0.18
C SER A 575 -34.00 10.80 -1.48
N LEU A 576 -33.91 12.01 -2.03
CA LEU A 576 -33.06 12.30 -3.20
C LEU A 576 -31.60 11.93 -2.94
N ARG A 577 -31.07 12.31 -1.77
CA ARG A 577 -29.70 11.96 -1.35
C ARG A 577 -29.52 10.45 -1.29
N TYR A 578 -30.49 9.72 -0.73
CA TYR A 578 -30.50 8.26 -0.68
C TYR A 578 -30.49 7.63 -2.08
N LEU A 579 -31.33 8.12 -3.01
CA LEU A 579 -31.37 7.63 -4.40
C LEU A 579 -30.02 7.85 -5.11
N ILE A 580 -29.45 9.05 -5.00
CA ILE A 580 -28.14 9.39 -5.60
C ILE A 580 -27.01 8.51 -5.03
N GLN A 581 -27.06 8.21 -3.73
CA GLN A 581 -26.09 7.34 -3.08
C GLN A 581 -26.31 5.86 -3.44
N SER A 582 -27.56 5.45 -3.62
CA SER A 582 -27.93 4.09 -4.02
C SER A 582 -27.39 3.72 -5.40
N ILE A 583 -27.30 4.67 -6.33
CA ILE A 583 -26.71 4.45 -7.66
C ILE A 583 -25.18 4.61 -7.70
N LYS A 584 -24.54 5.08 -6.61
CA LYS A 584 -23.09 5.37 -6.54
C LYS A 584 -22.22 4.19 -6.95
N HIS A 585 -22.59 2.99 -6.54
CA HIS A 585 -21.82 1.78 -6.80
C HIS A 585 -21.90 1.28 -8.26
N LYS A 586 -22.83 1.83 -9.06
CA LYS A 586 -23.02 1.50 -10.48
C LYS A 586 -22.29 2.45 -11.44
N GLN A 587 -21.66 3.51 -10.93
CA GLN A 587 -20.88 4.46 -11.73
C GLN A 587 -19.41 4.50 -11.32
N PRO A 588 -18.47 4.79 -12.25
CA PRO A 588 -17.10 5.10 -11.90
C PRO A 588 -17.05 6.25 -10.87
N ILE A 589 -16.18 6.14 -9.86
CA ILE A 589 -16.19 7.06 -8.70
C ILE A 589 -15.86 8.50 -9.09
N ASP A 590 -14.96 8.69 -10.06
CA ASP A 590 -14.63 9.97 -10.69
C ASP A 590 -15.84 10.58 -11.40
N HIS A 591 -16.57 9.75 -12.18
CA HIS A 591 -17.77 10.19 -12.87
C HIS A 591 -18.90 10.55 -11.88
N TRP A 592 -19.10 9.73 -10.84
CA TRP A 592 -20.09 10.00 -9.80
C TRP A 592 -19.73 11.24 -8.97
N GLN A 593 -18.48 11.38 -8.53
CA GLN A 593 -18.03 12.56 -7.78
C GLN A 593 -18.19 13.83 -8.61
N SER A 594 -17.81 13.78 -9.89
CA SER A 594 -17.97 14.88 -10.83
C SER A 594 -19.44 15.25 -11.05
N LYS A 595 -20.33 14.26 -11.24
CA LYS A 595 -21.73 14.48 -11.61
C LYS A 595 -22.65 14.76 -10.43
N PHE A 596 -22.53 13.98 -9.35
CA PHE A 596 -23.47 13.95 -8.24
C PHE A 596 -22.89 14.45 -6.92
N GLY A 597 -21.56 14.53 -6.79
CA GLY A 597 -20.90 15.12 -5.62
C GLY A 597 -21.43 16.51 -5.27
N PRO A 598 -21.51 17.45 -6.25
CA PRO A 598 -22.09 18.78 -6.03
C PRO A 598 -23.54 18.75 -5.53
N THR A 599 -24.36 17.83 -6.04
CA THR A 599 -25.78 17.70 -5.63
C THR A 599 -25.89 17.21 -4.19
N VAL A 600 -25.11 16.20 -3.80
CA VAL A 600 -25.08 15.71 -2.41
C VAL A 600 -24.63 16.81 -1.46
N HIS A 601 -23.56 17.54 -1.81
CA HIS A 601 -23.10 18.67 -1.01
C HIS A 601 -24.17 19.76 -0.90
N ARG A 602 -24.88 20.06 -1.99
CA ARG A 602 -25.94 21.08 -1.99
C ARG A 602 -27.14 20.67 -1.11
N ILE A 603 -27.50 19.38 -1.10
CA ILE A 603 -28.53 18.87 -0.18
C ILE A 603 -28.10 19.07 1.27
N ASP A 604 -26.86 18.72 1.61
CA ASP A 604 -26.34 18.89 2.96
C ASP A 604 -26.31 20.39 3.37
N GLU A 605 -25.97 21.31 2.45
CA GLU A 605 -26.07 22.77 2.66
C GLU A 605 -27.51 23.25 2.93
N VAL A 606 -28.49 22.71 2.20
CA VAL A 606 -29.90 23.06 2.38
C VAL A 606 -30.41 22.57 3.74
N LEU A 607 -30.08 21.33 4.12
CA LEU A 607 -30.45 20.78 5.44
C LEU A 607 -29.81 21.60 6.58
N SER A 608 -28.56 22.05 6.41
CA SER A 608 -27.94 22.97 7.38
C SER A 608 -28.66 24.31 7.46
N ALA A 609 -29.10 24.89 6.34
CA ALA A 609 -29.86 26.14 6.36
C ALA A 609 -31.22 25.99 7.07
N MET A 610 -31.89 24.85 6.89
CA MET A 610 -33.14 24.53 7.60
C MET A 610 -32.90 24.40 9.12
N GLN A 611 -31.82 23.76 9.52
CA GLN A 611 -31.40 23.67 10.93
C GLN A 611 -31.05 25.04 11.52
N ASP A 612 -30.39 25.91 10.75
CA ASP A 612 -30.05 27.26 11.19
C ASP A 612 -31.31 28.13 11.38
N ALA A 613 -32.40 27.84 10.66
CA ALA A 613 -33.69 28.52 10.80
C ALA A 613 -34.55 27.96 11.95
N ASP A 614 -34.46 26.66 12.24
CA ASP A 614 -35.17 25.99 13.33
C ASP A 614 -34.25 25.05 14.12
N GLY A 615 -33.87 25.44 15.34
CA GLY A 615 -32.92 24.72 16.17
C GLY A 615 -33.36 23.31 16.59
N ASP A 616 -34.66 23.02 16.59
CA ASP A 616 -35.20 21.70 16.96
C ASP A 616 -35.18 20.70 15.79
N SER A 617 -34.97 21.19 14.56
CA SER A 617 -34.95 20.40 13.32
C SER A 617 -33.83 19.34 13.26
N GLN A 618 -32.74 19.48 14.03
CA GLN A 618 -31.64 18.49 14.01
C GLN A 618 -32.10 17.08 14.42
N SER A 619 -33.02 17.01 15.40
CA SER A 619 -33.58 15.74 15.88
C SER A 619 -34.45 15.08 14.80
N THR A 620 -35.26 15.90 14.12
CA THR A 620 -36.11 15.51 13.00
C THR A 620 -35.28 15.03 11.80
N ILE A 621 -34.25 15.78 11.39
CA ILE A 621 -33.36 15.40 10.27
C ILE A 621 -32.71 14.03 10.52
N ASN A 622 -32.27 13.76 11.75
CA ASN A 622 -31.64 12.47 12.08
C ASN A 622 -32.66 11.33 12.06
N ARG A 623 -33.85 11.53 12.66
CA ARG A 623 -34.93 10.54 12.62
C ARG A 623 -35.35 10.23 11.19
N VAL A 624 -35.65 11.25 10.40
CA VAL A 624 -36.09 11.11 9.00
C VAL A 624 -35.01 10.44 8.15
N ARG A 625 -33.72 10.69 8.43
CA ARG A 625 -32.61 10.01 7.76
C ARG A 625 -32.63 8.50 8.03
N GLU A 626 -32.81 8.08 9.28
CA GLU A 626 -32.92 6.67 9.64
C GLU A 626 -34.15 6.01 9.00
N GLU A 627 -35.29 6.73 8.99
CA GLU A 627 -36.53 6.27 8.34
C GLU A 627 -36.32 6.07 6.82
N VAL A 628 -35.75 7.06 6.13
CA VAL A 628 -35.40 6.97 4.70
C VAL A 628 -34.43 5.82 4.41
N GLU A 629 -33.41 5.62 5.25
CA GLU A 629 -32.46 4.50 5.11
C GLU A 629 -33.14 3.13 5.31
N SER A 630 -34.23 3.09 6.08
CA SER A 630 -35.07 1.89 6.26
C SER A 630 -36.12 1.68 5.16
N GLY A 631 -36.22 2.61 4.20
CA GLY A 631 -37.11 2.53 3.04
C GLY A 631 -38.32 3.48 3.07
N ASP A 632 -38.45 4.33 4.09
CA ASP A 632 -39.56 5.29 4.22
C ASP A 632 -39.27 6.60 3.45
N LEU A 633 -39.23 6.46 2.12
CA LEU A 633 -38.96 7.54 1.18
C LEU A 633 -40.15 8.49 1.03
N ASP A 634 -39.87 9.75 0.68
CA ASP A 634 -40.89 10.67 0.18
C ASP A 634 -41.62 10.07 -1.03
N GLU A 635 -42.93 10.30 -1.13
CA GLU A 635 -43.81 9.67 -2.12
C GLU A 635 -43.32 9.90 -3.56
N PHE A 636 -42.86 11.11 -3.88
CA PHE A 636 -42.32 11.41 -5.20
C PHE A 636 -41.07 10.56 -5.48
N TRP A 637 -40.13 10.51 -4.54
CA TRP A 637 -38.89 9.74 -4.72
C TRP A 637 -39.07 8.23 -4.58
N ALA A 638 -40.07 7.75 -3.86
CA ALA A 638 -40.44 6.33 -3.80
C ALA A 638 -40.80 5.80 -5.20
N ILE A 639 -41.61 6.55 -5.96
CA ILE A 639 -41.97 6.19 -7.34
C ILE A 639 -40.73 6.14 -8.25
N HIS A 640 -39.81 7.10 -8.09
CA HIS A 640 -38.56 7.14 -8.84
C HIS A 640 -37.63 5.99 -8.44
N PHE A 641 -37.58 5.67 -7.15
CA PHE A 641 -36.82 4.54 -6.62
C PHE A 641 -37.36 3.23 -7.19
N ASP A 642 -38.66 3.00 -7.18
CA ASP A 642 -39.29 1.81 -7.76
C ASP A 642 -39.03 1.70 -9.26
N THR A 643 -39.03 2.83 -9.97
CA THR A 643 -38.64 2.88 -11.38
C THR A 643 -37.17 2.47 -11.55
N LEU A 644 -36.27 2.98 -10.71
CA LEU A 644 -34.86 2.59 -10.72
C LEU A 644 -34.66 1.11 -10.36
N VAL A 645 -35.44 0.56 -9.42
CA VAL A 645 -35.43 -0.87 -9.08
C VAL A 645 -35.92 -1.70 -10.27
N THR A 646 -37.02 -1.31 -10.89
CA THR A 646 -37.60 -1.97 -12.07
C THR A 646 -36.63 -1.99 -13.26
N LEU A 647 -35.91 -0.89 -13.48
CA LEU A 647 -34.88 -0.76 -14.51
C LEU A 647 -33.56 -1.45 -14.14
N GLY A 648 -33.46 -2.07 -12.96
CA GLY A 648 -32.24 -2.68 -12.44
C GLY A 648 -31.13 -1.67 -12.14
N ALA A 649 -31.45 -0.39 -12.01
CA ALA A 649 -30.56 0.70 -11.61
C ALA A 649 -30.38 0.78 -10.09
N VAL A 650 -31.32 0.28 -9.29
CA VAL A 650 -31.15 -0.01 -7.85
C VAL A 650 -31.58 -1.47 -7.60
N SER A 651 -31.13 -2.10 -6.51
CA SER A 651 -31.33 -3.53 -6.22
C SER A 651 -31.84 -3.76 -4.82
#